data_AF-A0A034V5M7-F1
#
_entry.id   AF-A0A034V5M7-F1
#
_cell.length_a   1.000
_cell.length_b   1.000
_cell.length_c   1.000
_cell.angle_alpha   90.00
_cell.angle_beta   90.00
_cell.angle_gamma   90.00
#
_symmetry.space_group_name_H-M   'P 1'
#
loop_
_entity.id
_entity.type
_entity.pdbx_description
1 polymer ?
#
loop_
_entity_poly.entity_id
_entity_poly.type
_entity_poly.pdbx_seq_one_letter_code
_entity_poly.pdbx_strand_id
1 'polypeptide(L)'
;AKAENTLSVLEKLEVELANVRLPPNTPESFAMYAKVTRDVRSFTEEPLRLGYSILDEVGRTQPETQGVKRVLDEIENRKTYIESICSTSNEDHQRVQKALSDFLAQYNDLLNWLMSSGQLYLQQHVDMGSTLEQSKQFLLQHHELMQDLEIKGELINLLLESIKAHLESLSPQQRYDVDSKAEALHKHWIELKDLVLKRVDCVSLLIEFFEKANELASQLDNLDKQLKQTADEQKLQFLQENWKHIRADYADLKSLGTRFINLKIVDPYLETKSSVTAVEDILNGFSKRQVDVTTSLDNWTTQIAEKREVEIILEKIMSDNEETATKTTQVDTQLYPVFTSSSLDARQLHTITSDKLTHVLQDIDKAQDELQHRIHTTLGIQTKNPESLQKIEQVISNLRALKSKLEGIRYDYKTLLENILKFLAEITELQRNIDDFFAKQQQQQSQLGGSGGDVADIERTITEHEKFRDTCMDKFRSLITQSELLIDRVRALEPPGAREIDTDRILKLLENLRLHFEAGNSERMSRLERLGKLEQFKTDLCDINRSLDSVSKQLHEINEQSVDSLAAAKTTSLAFEYFERTIELLEKRIDKFTETTSEQLLITNPESQTYVREELQKLNEKWRNFKDQVKNKRKSLDQATEFFEKVEKIDAEYREISYFYNSVSNKITYLRDPVEASNLVNDIEKYVVTREGPLLDKLEQAAQCAHDLNKVSTLYNDVRGIFQAFMKLRSDISVVQERLKNEERLREQREKEAREQEERERAAREAEAKERAARESAERERVARELAAREQALREEEARLLAIREQAAREQAAREQAAREEEARLQALREQAQRDEEARLQALREQARREEEARLEALRQEEARLQVLREQTKREEEARLQALREQAAREEEARLQALREQARREEEARLETLRKEEARLQA
;
A
#
# COMPACT_ATOMS: atom_id res chain seq x y z
N ALA A 1 167.75 -71.05 14.98
CA ALA A 1 167.86 -69.60 15.27
C ALA A 1 166.66 -68.78 14.74
N LYS A 2 166.62 -68.35 13.46
CA LYS A 2 165.52 -67.50 12.96
C LYS A 2 164.13 -68.18 13.06
N ALA A 3 164.04 -69.43 12.62
CA ALA A 3 162.79 -70.20 12.68
C ALA A 3 162.32 -70.48 14.13
N GLU A 4 163.24 -70.77 15.06
CA GLU A 4 162.92 -70.96 16.48
C GLU A 4 162.39 -69.67 17.12
N ASN A 5 162.97 -68.51 16.76
CA ASN A 5 162.48 -67.21 17.22
C ASN A 5 161.05 -66.96 16.70
N THR A 6 160.80 -67.21 15.41
CA THR A 6 159.46 -67.05 14.82
C THR A 6 158.45 -68.02 15.43
N LEU A 7 158.80 -69.29 15.65
CA LEU A 7 157.92 -70.24 16.33
C LEU A 7 157.60 -69.79 17.75
N SER A 8 158.57 -69.26 18.49
CA SER A 8 158.34 -68.72 19.84
C SER A 8 157.42 -67.49 19.82
N VAL A 9 157.57 -66.60 18.84
CA VAL A 9 156.69 -65.43 18.69
C VAL A 9 155.27 -65.84 18.28
N LEU A 10 155.13 -66.77 17.34
CA LEU A 10 153.81 -67.30 16.94
C LEU A 10 153.12 -68.03 18.10
N GLU A 11 153.85 -68.83 18.88
CA GLU A 11 153.30 -69.51 20.05
C GLU A 11 152.82 -68.51 21.11
N LYS A 12 153.60 -67.44 21.34
CA LYS A 12 153.17 -66.34 22.20
C LYS A 12 151.92 -65.66 21.67
N LEU A 13 151.85 -65.37 20.37
CA LEU A 13 150.68 -64.74 19.75
C LEU A 13 149.44 -65.66 19.78
N GLU A 14 149.59 -66.97 19.60
CA GLU A 14 148.50 -67.95 19.75
C GLU A 14 147.97 -67.98 21.18
N VAL A 15 148.87 -68.02 22.17
CA VAL A 15 148.51 -68.00 23.59
C VAL A 15 147.90 -66.65 23.97
N GLU A 16 148.42 -65.54 23.46
CA GLU A 16 147.88 -64.21 23.69
C GLU A 16 146.48 -64.10 23.09
N LEU A 17 146.28 -64.51 21.83
CA LEU A 17 144.97 -64.52 21.15
C LEU A 17 143.96 -65.43 21.85
N ALA A 18 144.37 -66.60 22.33
CA ALA A 18 143.52 -67.51 23.10
C ALA A 18 143.09 -66.91 24.46
N ASN A 19 143.85 -65.95 24.98
CA ASN A 19 143.63 -65.31 26.28
C ASN A 19 143.21 -63.82 26.17
N VAL A 20 142.92 -63.32 24.96
CA VAL A 20 142.44 -61.94 24.76
C VAL A 20 141.14 -61.76 25.53
N ARG A 21 141.14 -60.79 26.46
CA ARG A 21 139.96 -60.38 27.24
C ARG A 21 139.24 -59.17 26.64
N LEU A 22 139.44 -58.91 25.35
CA LEU A 22 138.64 -57.91 24.65
C LEU A 22 137.30 -58.54 24.27
N PRO A 23 136.17 -57.83 24.43
CA PRO A 23 134.89 -58.35 24.00
C PRO A 23 134.94 -58.64 22.48
N PRO A 24 134.33 -59.74 22.02
CA PRO A 24 134.26 -60.02 20.60
C PRO A 24 133.52 -58.89 19.87
N ASN A 25 133.98 -58.55 18.66
CA ASN A 25 133.37 -57.55 17.79
C ASN A 25 133.40 -56.09 18.29
N THR A 26 134.38 -55.68 19.09
CA THR A 26 134.58 -54.25 19.43
C THR A 26 135.64 -53.58 18.55
N PRO A 27 135.66 -52.25 18.41
CA PRO A 27 136.70 -51.53 17.67
C PRO A 27 138.12 -51.84 18.15
N GLU A 28 138.30 -51.98 19.46
CA GLU A 28 139.58 -52.32 20.08
C GLU A 28 140.00 -53.75 19.69
N SER A 29 139.02 -54.66 19.64
CA SER A 29 139.17 -56.04 19.19
C SER A 29 139.61 -56.09 17.72
N PHE A 30 138.90 -55.39 16.82
CA PHE A 30 139.23 -55.33 15.39
C PHE A 30 140.61 -54.72 15.12
N ALA A 31 140.96 -53.62 15.79
CA ALA A 31 142.28 -52.99 15.66
C ALA A 31 143.41 -53.93 16.11
N MET A 32 143.16 -54.72 17.16
CA MET A 32 144.09 -55.72 17.68
C MET A 32 144.30 -56.86 16.67
N TYR A 33 143.23 -57.50 16.16
CA TYR A 33 143.35 -58.58 15.17
C TYR A 33 143.98 -58.11 13.84
N ALA A 34 143.68 -56.88 13.40
CA ALA A 34 144.30 -56.29 12.21
C ALA A 34 145.81 -56.01 12.40
N LYS A 35 146.23 -55.68 13.63
CA LYS A 35 147.64 -55.56 13.99
C LYS A 35 148.31 -56.93 14.02
N VAL A 36 147.70 -57.92 14.69
CA VAL A 36 148.25 -59.28 14.79
C VAL A 36 148.41 -59.92 13.42
N THR A 37 147.45 -59.74 12.51
CA THR A 37 147.58 -60.22 11.12
C THR A 37 148.81 -59.64 10.41
N ARG A 38 149.07 -58.33 10.57
CA ARG A 38 150.26 -57.68 10.00
C ARG A 38 151.55 -58.19 10.63
N ASP A 39 151.56 -58.30 11.96
CA ASP A 39 152.71 -58.76 12.72
C ASP A 39 153.06 -60.21 12.36
N VAL A 40 152.09 -61.13 12.33
CA VAL A 40 152.27 -62.55 11.94
C VAL A 40 152.84 -62.68 10.53
N ARG A 41 152.34 -61.88 9.57
CA ARG A 41 152.90 -61.86 8.20
C ARG A 41 154.37 -61.44 8.21
N SER A 42 154.70 -60.36 8.92
CA SER A 42 156.07 -59.85 8.98
C SER A 42 157.07 -60.82 9.62
N PHE A 43 156.68 -61.52 10.70
CA PHE A 43 157.57 -62.44 11.41
C PHE A 43 157.76 -63.80 10.70
N THR A 44 156.82 -64.20 9.85
CA THR A 44 156.85 -65.51 9.17
C THR A 44 157.46 -65.45 7.78
N GLU A 45 157.43 -64.30 7.11
CA GLU A 45 157.86 -64.15 5.71
C GLU A 45 159.33 -64.54 5.49
N GLU A 46 160.27 -63.97 6.26
CA GLU A 46 161.71 -64.22 6.08
C GLU A 46 162.14 -65.65 6.45
N PRO A 47 161.75 -66.22 7.61
CA PRO A 47 162.09 -67.61 7.96
C PRO A 47 161.47 -68.65 7.03
N LEU A 48 160.21 -68.48 6.61
CA LEU A 48 159.58 -69.37 5.63
C LEU A 48 160.34 -69.31 4.29
N ARG A 49 160.64 -68.10 3.79
CA ARG A 49 161.39 -67.91 2.54
C ARG A 49 162.76 -68.59 2.59
N LEU A 50 163.51 -68.38 3.67
CA LEU A 50 164.83 -69.00 3.84
C LEU A 50 164.74 -70.52 3.97
N GLY A 51 163.75 -71.03 4.72
CA GLY A 51 163.59 -72.47 4.89
C GLY A 51 163.15 -73.18 3.60
N TYR A 52 162.25 -72.59 2.79
CA TYR A 52 161.92 -73.14 1.48
C TYR A 52 163.11 -73.13 0.54
N SER A 53 163.94 -72.06 0.57
CA SER A 53 165.19 -72.01 -0.19
C SER A 53 166.12 -73.18 0.16
N ILE A 54 166.27 -73.50 1.46
CA ILE A 54 167.06 -74.64 1.91
C ILE A 54 166.47 -75.97 1.42
N LEU A 55 165.15 -76.13 1.49
CA LEU A 55 164.47 -77.33 0.99
C LEU A 55 164.60 -77.51 -0.53
N ASP A 56 164.62 -76.40 -1.28
CA ASP A 56 164.75 -76.41 -2.74
C ASP A 56 166.21 -76.67 -3.18
N GLU A 57 167.21 -76.19 -2.41
CA GLU A 57 168.64 -76.44 -2.68
C GLU A 57 169.09 -77.85 -2.33
N VAL A 58 168.67 -78.38 -1.16
CA VAL A 58 169.13 -79.69 -0.67
C VAL A 58 168.22 -80.83 -1.14
N GLY A 59 166.97 -80.54 -1.47
CA GLY A 59 165.98 -81.49 -1.99
C GLY A 59 165.00 -81.98 -0.91
N ARG A 60 163.70 -81.78 -1.17
CA ARG A 60 162.57 -81.96 -0.22
C ARG A 60 162.35 -83.38 0.32
N THR A 61 162.96 -84.40 -0.27
CA THR A 61 162.80 -85.82 0.11
C THR A 61 164.00 -86.38 0.86
N GLN A 62 165.06 -85.59 1.05
CA GLN A 62 166.28 -86.04 1.70
C GLN A 62 166.08 -86.08 3.23
N PRO A 63 166.54 -87.15 3.92
CA PRO A 63 166.37 -87.32 5.36
C PRO A 63 166.99 -86.16 6.16
N GLU A 64 168.05 -85.54 5.67
CA GLU A 64 168.73 -84.39 6.29
C GLU A 64 167.84 -83.13 6.33
N THR A 65 166.88 -83.00 5.39
CA THR A 65 165.98 -81.83 5.29
C THR A 65 164.68 -82.00 6.08
N GLN A 66 164.42 -83.20 6.60
CA GLN A 66 163.17 -83.52 7.27
C GLN A 66 162.92 -82.66 8.53
N GLY A 67 164.00 -82.26 9.22
CA GLY A 67 163.92 -81.32 10.35
C GLY A 67 163.48 -79.91 9.93
N VAL A 68 164.02 -79.40 8.82
CA VAL A 68 163.62 -78.08 8.27
C VAL A 68 162.18 -78.11 7.81
N LYS A 69 161.75 -79.20 7.15
CA LYS A 69 160.36 -79.37 6.72
C LYS A 69 159.38 -79.36 7.89
N ARG A 70 159.65 -80.11 8.96
CA ARG A 70 158.78 -80.11 10.17
C ARG A 70 158.64 -78.71 10.75
N VAL A 71 159.73 -77.96 10.84
CA VAL A 71 159.73 -76.60 11.38
C VAL A 71 158.95 -75.63 10.49
N LEU A 72 159.04 -75.76 9.16
CA LEU A 72 158.26 -74.95 8.22
C LEU A 72 156.76 -75.29 8.28
N ASP A 73 156.42 -76.58 8.27
CA ASP A 73 155.04 -77.04 8.41
C ASP A 73 154.44 -76.53 9.73
N GLU A 74 155.23 -76.50 10.80
CA GLU A 74 154.82 -75.96 12.10
C GLU A 74 154.61 -74.43 12.07
N ILE A 75 155.51 -73.66 11.43
CA ILE A 75 155.33 -72.21 11.23
C ILE A 75 154.09 -71.93 10.37
N GLU A 76 153.87 -72.67 9.27
CA GLU A 76 152.72 -72.50 8.39
C GLU A 76 151.40 -72.87 9.06
N ASN A 77 151.34 -73.98 9.81
CA ASN A 77 150.12 -74.38 10.50
C ASN A 77 149.73 -73.34 11.56
N ARG A 78 150.68 -72.87 12.37
CA ARG A 78 150.45 -71.82 13.38
C ARG A 78 150.05 -70.49 12.74
N LYS A 79 150.75 -70.08 11.68
CA LYS A 79 150.39 -68.90 10.89
C LYS A 79 148.95 -68.99 10.37
N THR A 80 148.59 -70.10 9.73
CA THR A 80 147.26 -70.30 9.12
C THR A 80 146.17 -70.30 10.19
N TYR A 81 146.43 -70.90 11.35
CA TYR A 81 145.53 -70.88 12.50
C TYR A 81 145.26 -69.46 12.99
N ILE A 82 146.31 -68.68 13.26
CA ILE A 82 146.17 -67.27 13.69
C ILE A 82 145.47 -66.42 12.61
N GLU A 83 145.84 -66.58 11.34
CA GLU A 83 145.22 -65.85 10.23
C GLU A 83 143.73 -66.20 10.07
N SER A 84 143.31 -67.43 10.37
CA SER A 84 141.89 -67.83 10.32
C SER A 84 141.02 -67.14 11.39
N ILE A 85 141.55 -67.00 12.60
CA ILE A 85 140.89 -66.29 13.72
C ILE A 85 140.76 -64.81 13.38
N CYS A 86 141.84 -64.20 12.89
CA CYS A 86 141.82 -62.79 12.52
C CYS A 86 140.92 -62.52 11.30
N SER A 87 140.83 -63.45 10.34
CA SER A 87 139.96 -63.32 9.17
C SER A 87 138.49 -63.30 9.54
N THR A 88 138.07 -64.17 10.47
CA THR A 88 136.68 -64.19 10.98
C THR A 88 136.31 -62.85 11.64
N SER A 89 137.20 -62.30 12.46
CA SER A 89 136.99 -60.97 13.08
C SER A 89 136.96 -59.84 12.03
N ASN A 90 137.79 -59.93 10.97
CA ASN A 90 137.79 -58.93 9.89
C ASN A 90 136.51 -59.00 9.04
N GLU A 91 135.96 -60.19 8.80
CA GLU A 91 134.65 -60.36 8.14
C GLU A 91 133.51 -59.76 8.98
N ASP A 92 133.50 -59.99 10.29
CA ASP A 92 132.52 -59.39 11.19
C ASP A 92 132.68 -57.86 11.27
N HIS A 93 133.91 -57.35 11.25
CA HIS A 93 134.17 -55.91 11.11
C HIS A 93 133.56 -55.35 9.82
N GLN A 94 133.77 -56.02 8.68
CA GLN A 94 133.20 -55.62 7.40
C GLN A 94 131.67 -55.67 7.41
N ARG A 95 131.05 -56.66 8.06
CA ARG A 95 129.60 -56.73 8.24
C ARG A 95 129.07 -55.54 9.04
N VAL A 96 129.71 -55.21 10.17
CA VAL A 96 129.33 -54.06 11.01
C VAL A 96 129.53 -52.74 10.27
N GLN A 97 130.64 -52.56 9.55
CA GLN A 97 130.88 -51.34 8.76
C GLN A 97 129.92 -51.22 7.57
N LYS A 98 129.56 -52.34 6.93
CA LYS A 98 128.54 -52.36 5.88
C LYS A 98 127.16 -51.99 6.44
N ALA A 99 126.75 -52.58 7.57
CA ALA A 99 125.50 -52.23 8.23
C ALA A 99 125.45 -50.74 8.63
N LEU A 100 126.56 -50.18 9.12
CA LEU A 100 126.68 -48.76 9.42
C LEU A 100 126.59 -47.88 8.15
N SER A 101 127.27 -48.28 7.07
CA SER A 101 127.21 -47.56 5.78
C SER A 101 125.80 -47.60 5.18
N ASP A 102 125.15 -48.76 5.21
CA ASP A 102 123.78 -48.95 4.74
C ASP A 102 122.80 -48.13 5.60
N PHE A 103 123.01 -48.08 6.92
CA PHE A 103 122.24 -47.23 7.83
C PHE A 103 122.38 -45.75 7.48
N LEU A 104 123.61 -45.27 7.29
CA LEU A 104 123.87 -43.86 6.96
C LEU A 104 123.29 -43.46 5.60
N ALA A 105 123.35 -44.35 4.61
CA ALA A 105 122.73 -44.12 3.30
C ALA A 105 121.21 -43.98 3.42
N GLN A 106 120.54 -44.96 4.05
CA GLN A 106 119.08 -44.93 4.25
C GLN A 106 118.64 -43.77 5.15
N TYR A 107 119.43 -43.43 6.18
CA TYR A 107 119.22 -42.25 7.01
C TYR A 107 119.18 -40.98 6.16
N ASN A 108 120.17 -40.79 5.28
CA ASN A 108 120.25 -39.61 4.42
C ASN A 108 119.07 -39.56 3.44
N ASP A 109 118.65 -40.69 2.87
CA ASP A 109 117.50 -40.75 1.96
C ASP A 109 116.19 -40.38 2.67
N LEU A 110 115.95 -40.94 3.86
CA LEU A 110 114.77 -40.63 4.67
C LEU A 110 114.78 -39.18 5.17
N LEU A 111 115.92 -38.68 5.65
CA LEU A 111 116.07 -37.30 6.08
C LEU A 111 115.85 -36.33 4.90
N ASN A 112 116.43 -36.62 3.74
CA ASN A 112 116.25 -35.81 2.53
C ASN A 112 114.79 -35.78 2.12
N TRP A 113 114.07 -36.90 2.20
CA TRP A 113 112.64 -36.91 1.91
C TRP A 113 111.86 -36.07 2.91
N LEU A 114 112.10 -36.22 4.22
CA LEU A 114 111.42 -35.42 5.25
C LEU A 114 111.67 -33.92 5.05
N MET A 115 112.93 -33.52 4.84
CA MET A 115 113.35 -32.12 4.75
C MET A 115 113.06 -31.46 3.39
N SER A 116 113.10 -32.23 2.30
CA SER A 116 113.03 -31.67 0.93
C SER A 116 111.72 -31.99 0.21
N SER A 117 111.05 -33.10 0.54
CA SER A 117 109.78 -33.48 -0.08
C SER A 117 108.61 -33.22 0.86
N GLY A 118 108.63 -33.78 2.07
CA GLY A 118 107.54 -33.62 3.05
C GLY A 118 107.35 -32.17 3.50
N GLN A 119 108.43 -31.49 3.90
CA GLN A 119 108.37 -30.08 4.28
C GLN A 119 108.01 -29.17 3.10
N LEU A 120 108.55 -29.42 1.90
CA LEU A 120 108.24 -28.64 0.70
C LEU A 120 106.78 -28.78 0.31
N TYR A 121 106.19 -29.97 0.44
CA TYR A 121 104.78 -30.20 0.19
C TYR A 121 103.90 -29.31 1.08
N LEU A 122 104.18 -29.25 2.38
CA LEU A 122 103.47 -28.37 3.31
C LEU A 122 103.65 -26.88 2.99
N GLN A 123 104.78 -26.48 2.42
CA GLN A 123 105.05 -25.10 1.98
C GLN A 123 104.36 -24.74 0.66
N GLN A 124 104.08 -25.73 -0.20
CA GLN A 124 103.40 -25.51 -1.48
C GLN A 124 101.88 -25.57 -1.33
N HIS A 125 101.38 -26.46 -0.47
CA HIS A 125 99.95 -26.69 -0.24
C HIS A 125 99.52 -25.98 1.04
N VAL A 126 99.41 -24.65 0.99
CA VAL A 126 99.18 -23.80 2.17
C VAL A 126 97.77 -23.27 2.32
N ASP A 127 96.97 -23.26 1.25
CA ASP A 127 95.63 -22.66 1.24
C ASP A 127 94.56 -23.74 1.41
N MET A 128 93.82 -23.67 2.51
CA MET A 128 92.67 -24.57 2.79
C MET A 128 91.46 -24.29 1.89
N GLY A 129 91.48 -23.21 1.11
CA GLY A 129 90.43 -22.82 0.21
C GLY A 129 89.32 -21.99 0.86
N SER A 130 88.50 -21.38 0.01
CA SER A 130 87.35 -20.55 0.38
C SER A 130 86.02 -21.21 0.03
N THR A 131 86.03 -22.47 -0.43
CA THR A 131 84.85 -23.23 -0.86
C THR A 131 84.93 -24.68 -0.40
N LEU A 132 83.78 -25.34 -0.27
CA LEU A 132 83.68 -26.75 0.12
C LEU A 132 84.55 -27.68 -0.74
N GLU A 133 84.54 -27.47 -2.06
CA GLU A 133 85.28 -28.29 -3.02
C GLU A 133 86.79 -28.12 -2.85
N GLN A 134 87.27 -26.87 -2.72
CA GLN A 134 88.68 -26.59 -2.47
C GLN A 134 89.15 -27.17 -1.14
N SER A 135 88.36 -27.06 -0.07
CA SER A 135 88.72 -27.61 1.23
C SER A 135 88.73 -29.14 1.24
N LYS A 136 87.80 -29.80 0.53
CA LYS A 136 87.83 -31.27 0.33
C LYS A 136 89.07 -31.69 -0.45
N GLN A 137 89.46 -30.94 -1.47
CA GLN A 137 90.68 -31.21 -2.23
C GLN A 137 91.93 -31.04 -1.36
N PHE A 138 91.98 -30.01 -0.52
CA PHE A 138 93.07 -29.80 0.43
C PHE A 138 93.17 -30.93 1.46
N LEU A 139 92.03 -31.40 2.01
CA LEU A 139 91.98 -32.54 2.92
C LEU A 139 92.53 -33.82 2.25
N LEU A 140 92.12 -34.10 1.01
CA LEU A 140 92.60 -35.24 0.23
C LEU A 140 94.13 -35.20 0.08
N GLN A 141 94.66 -34.05 -0.34
CA GLN A 141 96.10 -33.82 -0.49
C GLN A 141 96.87 -34.07 0.82
N HIS A 142 96.31 -33.71 1.97
CA HIS A 142 96.97 -33.92 3.27
C HIS A 142 96.80 -35.34 3.79
N HIS A 143 95.73 -36.05 3.45
CA HIS A 143 95.59 -37.49 3.70
C HIS A 143 96.60 -38.31 2.88
N GLU A 144 96.83 -37.95 1.61
CA GLU A 144 97.87 -38.59 0.78
C GLU A 144 99.26 -38.39 1.40
N LEU A 145 99.61 -37.17 1.82
CA LEU A 145 100.86 -36.91 2.53
C LEU A 145 100.95 -37.66 3.86
N MET A 146 99.84 -37.79 4.59
CA MET A 146 99.78 -38.55 5.84
C MET A 146 100.10 -40.03 5.61
N GLN A 147 99.55 -40.64 4.56
CA GLN A 147 99.88 -42.02 4.18
C GLN A 147 101.36 -42.18 3.85
N ASP A 148 101.92 -41.23 3.09
CA ASP A 148 103.37 -41.22 2.80
C ASP A 148 104.19 -41.12 4.08
N LEU A 149 103.80 -40.28 5.04
CA LEU A 149 104.46 -40.17 6.34
C LEU A 149 104.36 -41.45 7.16
N GLU A 150 103.23 -42.15 7.13
CA GLU A 150 103.07 -43.45 7.82
C GLU A 150 104.05 -44.49 7.25
N ILE A 151 104.13 -44.60 5.92
CA ILE A 151 105.11 -45.47 5.25
C ILE A 151 106.54 -45.10 5.64
N LYS A 152 106.87 -43.79 5.68
CA LYS A 152 108.21 -43.33 6.09
C LYS A 152 108.48 -43.63 7.57
N GLY A 153 107.48 -43.56 8.44
CA GLY A 153 107.59 -43.97 9.84
C GLY A 153 107.91 -45.46 9.99
N GLU A 154 107.27 -46.32 9.21
CA GLU A 154 107.60 -47.76 9.15
C GLU A 154 109.04 -48.00 8.67
N LEU A 155 109.46 -47.30 7.62
CA LEU A 155 110.84 -47.37 7.11
C LEU A 155 111.87 -46.90 8.15
N ILE A 156 111.58 -45.84 8.91
CA ILE A 156 112.42 -45.39 10.02
C ILE A 156 112.53 -46.50 11.09
N ASN A 157 111.42 -47.12 11.48
CA ASN A 157 111.43 -48.22 12.45
C ASN A 157 112.25 -49.44 11.95
N LEU A 158 112.09 -49.81 10.67
CA LEU A 158 112.87 -50.88 10.04
C LEU A 158 114.36 -50.57 10.00
N LEU A 159 114.72 -49.33 9.65
CA LEU A 159 116.11 -48.86 9.66
C LEU A 159 116.75 -49.01 11.04
N LEU A 160 116.02 -48.65 12.10
CA LEU A 160 116.51 -48.71 13.47
C LEU A 160 116.64 -50.14 13.98
N GLU A 161 115.70 -51.01 13.65
CA GLU A 161 115.80 -52.43 14.00
C GLU A 161 116.98 -53.10 13.27
N SER A 162 117.30 -52.66 12.04
CA SER A 162 118.41 -53.21 11.26
C SER A 162 119.80 -52.95 11.87
N ILE A 163 120.02 -51.78 12.48
CA ILE A 163 121.33 -51.43 13.08
C ILE A 163 121.46 -51.94 14.52
N LYS A 164 120.34 -52.23 15.19
CA LYS A 164 120.27 -52.63 16.61
C LYS A 164 121.18 -53.79 16.98
N ALA A 165 121.23 -54.83 16.12
CA ALA A 165 122.07 -56.01 16.33
C ALA A 165 123.58 -55.71 16.28
N HIS A 166 123.97 -54.54 15.77
CA HIS A 166 125.36 -54.14 15.59
C HIS A 166 125.81 -53.00 16.51
N LEU A 167 124.90 -52.40 17.30
CA LEU A 167 125.19 -51.24 18.16
C LEU A 167 126.27 -51.50 19.21
N GLU A 168 126.32 -52.71 19.77
CA GLU A 168 127.34 -53.10 20.77
C GLU A 168 128.74 -53.23 20.16
N SER A 169 128.82 -53.39 18.83
CA SER A 169 130.05 -53.55 18.06
C SER A 169 130.61 -52.26 17.48
N LEU A 170 129.88 -51.14 17.62
CA LEU A 170 130.30 -49.82 17.14
C LEU A 170 131.22 -49.13 18.14
N SER A 171 132.05 -48.19 17.66
CA SER A 171 132.79 -47.30 18.55
C SER A 171 131.85 -46.34 19.28
N PRO A 172 132.23 -45.85 20.48
CA PRO A 172 131.41 -44.88 21.22
C PRO A 172 130.99 -43.67 20.39
N GLN A 173 131.88 -43.18 19.52
CA GLN A 173 131.59 -42.07 18.60
C GLN A 173 130.57 -42.44 17.53
N GLN A 174 130.70 -43.63 16.91
CA GLN A 174 129.76 -44.10 15.89
C GLN A 174 128.38 -44.39 16.48
N ARG A 175 128.32 -44.98 17.67
CA ARG A 175 127.06 -45.23 18.38
C ARG A 175 126.35 -43.92 18.73
N TYR A 176 127.09 -42.93 19.25
CA TYR A 176 126.54 -41.59 19.48
C TYR A 176 126.00 -40.95 18.19
N ASP A 177 126.71 -41.08 17.08
CA ASP A 177 126.26 -40.54 15.79
C ASP A 177 124.98 -41.23 15.30
N VAL A 178 124.90 -42.56 15.41
CA VAL A 178 123.69 -43.34 15.08
C VAL A 178 122.51 -42.94 15.96
N ASP A 179 122.70 -42.85 17.28
CA ASP A 179 121.65 -42.47 18.23
C ASP A 179 121.16 -41.03 17.96
N SER A 180 122.09 -40.08 17.76
CA SER A 180 121.76 -38.69 17.43
C SER A 180 121.00 -38.57 16.10
N LYS A 181 121.40 -39.33 15.09
CA LYS A 181 120.72 -39.39 13.79
C LYS A 181 119.34 -40.03 13.90
N ALA A 182 119.20 -41.12 14.65
CA ALA A 182 117.92 -41.78 14.92
C ALA A 182 116.93 -40.84 15.63
N GLU A 183 117.38 -40.12 16.66
CA GLU A 183 116.58 -39.10 17.36
C GLU A 183 116.18 -37.96 16.42
N ALA A 184 117.11 -37.47 15.59
CA ALA A 184 116.82 -36.44 14.62
C ALA A 184 115.75 -36.88 13.61
N LEU A 185 115.84 -38.09 13.05
CA LEU A 185 114.84 -38.63 12.11
C LEU A 185 113.44 -38.66 12.73
N HIS A 186 113.31 -39.26 13.92
CA HIS A 186 112.02 -39.32 14.61
C HIS A 186 111.48 -37.94 14.94
N LYS A 187 112.34 -37.03 15.41
CA LYS A 187 111.93 -35.67 15.74
C LYS A 187 111.32 -34.97 14.52
N HIS A 188 112.02 -34.98 13.37
CA HIS A 188 111.50 -34.36 12.15
C HIS A 188 110.22 -35.06 11.63
N TRP A 189 110.14 -36.38 11.73
CA TRP A 189 108.94 -37.12 11.36
C TRP A 189 107.74 -36.79 12.25
N ILE A 190 107.93 -36.73 13.58
CA ILE A 190 106.87 -36.35 14.53
C ILE A 190 106.42 -34.91 14.26
N GLU A 191 107.35 -33.98 14.05
CA GLU A 191 107.05 -32.57 13.76
C GLU A 191 106.21 -32.43 12.48
N LEU A 192 106.57 -33.10 11.39
CA LEU A 192 105.80 -33.08 10.15
C LEU A 192 104.43 -33.75 10.29
N LYS A 193 104.37 -34.90 10.97
CA LYS A 193 103.12 -35.62 11.22
C LYS A 193 102.15 -34.79 12.07
N ASP A 194 102.64 -34.13 13.11
CA ASP A 194 101.85 -33.25 13.97
C ASP A 194 101.32 -32.03 13.20
N LEU A 195 102.12 -31.44 12.30
CA LEU A 195 101.66 -30.37 11.41
C LEU A 195 100.55 -30.85 10.46
N VAL A 196 100.72 -32.00 9.80
CA VAL A 196 99.70 -32.57 8.90
C VAL A 196 98.40 -32.86 9.66
N LEU A 197 98.47 -33.49 10.83
CA LEU A 197 97.29 -33.77 11.65
C LEU A 197 96.53 -32.49 12.04
N LYS A 198 97.25 -31.45 12.47
CA LYS A 198 96.63 -30.15 12.78
C LYS A 198 95.97 -29.51 11.56
N ARG A 199 96.58 -29.61 10.37
CA ARG A 199 95.96 -29.13 9.12
C ARG A 199 94.69 -29.90 8.76
N VAL A 200 94.72 -31.23 8.91
CA VAL A 200 93.57 -32.11 8.70
C VAL A 200 92.43 -31.76 9.66
N ASP A 201 92.72 -31.56 10.94
CA ASP A 201 91.71 -31.14 11.93
C ASP A 201 91.10 -29.77 11.58
N CYS A 202 91.94 -28.81 11.19
CA CYS A 202 91.49 -27.46 10.81
C CYS A 202 90.61 -27.46 9.57
N VAL A 203 91.02 -28.15 8.49
CA VAL A 203 90.24 -28.21 7.25
C VAL A 203 88.98 -29.07 7.43
N SER A 204 89.00 -30.10 8.27
CA SER A 204 87.80 -30.90 8.58
C SER A 204 86.73 -30.04 9.26
N LEU A 205 87.15 -29.15 10.17
CA LEU A 205 86.24 -28.18 10.78
C LEU A 205 85.67 -27.19 9.75
N LEU A 206 86.49 -26.75 8.80
CA LEU A 206 86.07 -25.85 7.71
C LEU A 206 85.09 -26.53 6.74
N ILE A 207 85.32 -27.81 6.42
CA ILE A 207 84.42 -28.63 5.61
C ILE A 207 83.08 -28.79 6.32
N GLU A 208 83.07 -29.12 7.62
CA GLU A 208 81.84 -29.21 8.42
C GLU A 208 81.05 -27.89 8.35
N PHE A 209 81.75 -26.75 8.43
CA PHE A 209 81.13 -25.43 8.29
C PHE A 209 80.49 -25.23 6.92
N PHE A 210 81.21 -25.52 5.83
CA PHE A 210 80.67 -25.35 4.48
C PHE A 210 79.50 -26.31 4.18
N GLU A 211 79.53 -27.54 4.69
CA GLU A 211 78.42 -28.50 4.52
C GLU A 211 77.16 -28.00 5.21
N LYS A 212 77.26 -27.58 6.49
CA LYS A 212 76.13 -26.99 7.22
C LYS A 212 75.64 -25.68 6.58
N ALA A 213 76.55 -24.85 6.06
CA ALA A 213 76.19 -23.63 5.35
C ALA A 213 75.38 -23.94 4.08
N ASN A 214 75.77 -24.93 3.28
CA ASN A 214 75.04 -25.31 2.07
C ASN A 214 73.65 -25.89 2.37
N GLU A 215 73.52 -26.68 3.44
CA GLU A 215 72.23 -27.19 3.92
C GLU A 215 71.30 -26.03 4.33
N LEU A 216 71.81 -25.12 5.17
CA LEU A 216 71.05 -23.95 5.64
C LEU A 216 70.65 -23.02 4.48
N ALA A 217 71.53 -22.82 3.50
CA ALA A 217 71.23 -22.04 2.30
C ALA A 217 70.04 -22.64 1.52
N SER A 218 70.02 -23.97 1.36
CA SER A 218 68.94 -24.67 0.67
C SER A 218 67.61 -24.58 1.43
N GLN A 219 67.64 -24.70 2.76
CA GLN A 219 66.45 -24.53 3.61
C GLN A 219 65.87 -23.11 3.48
N LEU A 220 66.74 -22.09 3.53
CA LEU A 220 66.35 -20.69 3.36
C LEU A 220 65.83 -20.38 1.95
N ASP A 221 66.43 -20.92 0.89
CA ASP A 221 65.96 -20.73 -0.48
C ASP A 221 64.53 -21.28 -0.68
N ASN A 222 64.23 -22.43 -0.08
CA ASN A 222 62.90 -23.00 -0.08
C ASN A 222 61.89 -22.11 0.67
N LEU A 223 62.28 -21.60 1.83
CA LEU A 223 61.43 -20.72 2.63
C LEU A 223 61.18 -19.37 1.93
N ASP A 224 62.21 -18.76 1.31
CA ASP A 224 62.08 -17.56 0.49
C ASP A 224 61.13 -17.78 -0.70
N LYS A 225 61.18 -18.95 -1.35
CA LYS A 225 60.25 -19.30 -2.43
C LYS A 225 58.81 -19.40 -1.96
N GLN A 226 58.58 -19.91 -0.75
CA GLN A 226 57.24 -20.00 -0.15
C GLN A 226 56.71 -18.62 0.26
N LEU A 227 57.55 -17.76 0.84
CA LEU A 227 57.19 -16.40 1.25
C LEU A 227 56.85 -15.46 0.08
N LYS A 228 57.31 -15.77 -1.14
CA LYS A 228 56.92 -15.06 -2.38
C LYS A 228 55.54 -15.43 -2.90
N GLN A 229 54.90 -16.48 -2.36
CA GLN A 229 53.53 -16.85 -2.74
C GLN A 229 52.51 -15.93 -2.05
N THR A 230 51.22 -16.15 -2.35
CA THR A 230 50.13 -15.48 -1.63
C THR A 230 50.10 -15.92 -0.17
N ALA A 231 49.96 -14.95 0.73
CA ALA A 231 49.87 -15.19 2.16
C ALA A 231 48.70 -16.11 2.51
N ASP A 232 48.98 -17.15 3.28
CA ASP A 232 48.03 -18.17 3.68
C ASP A 232 48.26 -18.51 5.16
N GLU A 233 47.16 -18.61 5.89
CA GLU A 233 47.14 -18.84 7.32
C GLU A 233 47.68 -20.20 7.75
N GLN A 234 47.30 -21.27 7.05
CA GLN A 234 47.77 -22.62 7.34
C GLN A 234 49.27 -22.72 7.02
N LYS A 235 49.70 -22.08 5.94
CA LYS A 235 51.12 -22.00 5.59
C LYS A 235 51.93 -21.16 6.59
N LEU A 236 51.35 -20.08 7.14
CA LEU A 236 52.06 -19.20 8.08
C LEU A 236 52.55 -19.96 9.33
N GLN A 237 51.70 -20.82 9.92
CA GLN A 237 52.09 -21.61 11.09
C GLN A 237 53.26 -22.55 10.79
N PHE A 238 53.18 -23.27 9.66
CA PHE A 238 54.25 -24.15 9.20
C PHE A 238 55.55 -23.37 8.94
N LEU A 239 55.46 -22.22 8.27
CA LEU A 239 56.59 -21.37 7.96
C LEU A 239 57.25 -20.77 9.19
N GLN A 240 56.46 -20.35 10.19
CA GLN A 240 56.98 -19.85 11.47
C GLN A 240 57.73 -20.92 12.25
N GLU A 241 57.23 -22.17 12.24
CA GLU A 241 57.91 -23.29 12.91
C GLU A 241 59.19 -23.68 12.17
N ASN A 242 59.13 -23.80 10.84
CA ASN A 242 60.31 -24.01 10.00
C ASN A 242 61.36 -22.90 10.23
N TRP A 243 60.93 -21.63 10.36
CA TRP A 243 61.82 -20.52 10.67
C TRP A 243 62.47 -20.59 12.05
N LYS A 244 61.82 -21.20 13.05
CA LYS A 244 62.48 -21.47 14.35
C LYS A 244 63.60 -22.49 14.20
N HIS A 245 63.37 -23.56 13.45
CA HIS A 245 64.39 -24.57 13.17
C HIS A 245 65.59 -23.97 12.42
N ILE A 246 65.36 -23.26 11.32
CA ILE A 246 66.42 -22.60 10.54
C ILE A 246 67.22 -21.59 11.39
N ARG A 247 66.57 -20.87 12.32
CA ARG A 247 67.27 -19.98 13.25
C ARG A 247 68.17 -20.73 14.25
N ALA A 248 67.75 -21.92 14.70
CA ALA A 248 68.58 -22.77 15.54
C ALA A 248 69.78 -23.30 14.75
N ASP A 249 69.56 -23.80 13.54
CA ASP A 249 70.61 -24.29 12.63
C ASP A 249 71.63 -23.17 12.29
N TYR A 250 71.15 -21.94 12.09
CA TYR A 250 72.03 -20.78 11.90
C TYR A 250 72.85 -20.43 13.16
N ALA A 251 72.27 -20.56 14.36
CA ALA A 251 73.01 -20.34 15.60
C ALA A 251 74.13 -21.38 15.77
N ASP A 252 73.86 -22.63 15.44
CA ASP A 252 74.85 -23.71 15.43
C ASP A 252 75.94 -23.44 14.39
N LEU A 253 75.58 -23.05 13.15
CA LEU A 253 76.54 -22.65 12.11
C LEU A 253 77.42 -21.48 12.56
N LYS A 254 76.83 -20.48 13.22
CA LYS A 254 77.57 -19.33 13.77
C LYS A 254 78.53 -19.74 14.87
N SER A 255 78.14 -20.69 15.73
CA SER A 255 79.06 -21.24 16.75
C SER A 255 80.23 -21.99 16.10
N LEU A 256 79.97 -22.72 15.01
CA LEU A 256 80.97 -23.47 14.26
C LEU A 256 81.96 -22.54 13.54
N GLY A 257 81.44 -21.52 12.86
CA GLY A 257 82.26 -20.51 12.20
C GLY A 257 83.10 -19.70 13.19
N THR A 258 82.52 -19.28 14.33
CA THR A 258 83.30 -18.58 15.37
C THR A 258 84.36 -19.48 16.02
N ARG A 259 84.09 -20.79 16.17
CA ARG A 259 85.10 -21.77 16.60
C ARG A 259 86.27 -21.79 15.61
N PHE A 260 86.01 -21.87 14.31
CA PHE A 260 87.04 -21.88 13.28
C PHE A 260 87.86 -20.58 13.25
N ILE A 261 87.20 -19.41 13.25
CA ILE A 261 87.86 -18.09 13.22
C ILE A 261 88.81 -17.91 14.43
N ASN A 262 88.44 -18.44 15.59
CA ASN A 262 89.22 -18.33 16.83
C ASN A 262 90.24 -19.47 17.03
N LEU A 263 90.40 -20.39 16.07
CA LEU A 263 91.40 -21.46 16.17
C LEU A 263 92.82 -20.88 16.20
N LYS A 264 93.61 -21.32 17.19
CA LYS A 264 95.03 -20.99 17.29
C LYS A 264 95.84 -22.00 16.51
N ILE A 265 96.23 -21.64 15.29
CA ILE A 265 96.98 -22.52 14.39
C ILE A 265 98.47 -22.31 14.63
N VAL A 266 99.16 -23.39 15.02
CA VAL A 266 100.61 -23.43 15.26
C VAL A 266 101.29 -24.09 14.06
N ASP A 267 101.06 -23.53 12.87
CA ASP A 267 101.68 -23.92 11.61
C ASP A 267 102.21 -22.65 10.92
N PRO A 268 103.53 -22.51 10.70
CA PRO A 268 104.11 -21.30 10.11
C PRO A 268 103.78 -21.08 8.63
N TYR A 269 103.35 -22.12 7.92
CA TYR A 269 103.17 -22.08 6.47
C TYR A 269 101.70 -22.04 6.07
N LEU A 270 100.78 -22.48 6.93
CA LEU A 270 99.35 -22.53 6.60
C LEU A 270 98.75 -21.12 6.50
N GLU A 271 98.13 -20.81 5.36
CA GLU A 271 97.42 -19.56 5.15
C GLU A 271 95.94 -19.72 5.53
N THR A 272 95.44 -18.83 6.40
CA THR A 272 94.13 -18.97 7.02
C THR A 272 93.19 -17.81 6.71
N LYS A 273 93.70 -16.68 6.22
CA LYS A 273 92.88 -15.46 6.04
C LYS A 273 91.78 -15.66 5.01
N SER A 274 92.11 -16.29 3.88
CA SER A 274 91.15 -16.57 2.80
C SER A 274 89.95 -17.37 3.31
N SER A 275 90.20 -18.45 4.03
CA SER A 275 89.15 -19.29 4.64
C SER A 275 88.38 -18.54 5.74
N VAL A 276 89.07 -17.76 6.59
CA VAL A 276 88.43 -16.95 7.64
C VAL A 276 87.47 -15.93 7.02
N THR A 277 87.92 -15.19 6.00
CA THR A 277 87.08 -14.23 5.27
C THR A 277 85.88 -14.92 4.62
N ALA A 278 86.06 -16.10 4.01
CA ALA A 278 84.95 -16.86 3.44
C ALA A 278 83.90 -17.26 4.48
N VAL A 279 84.33 -17.70 5.67
CA VAL A 279 83.44 -18.00 6.81
C VAL A 279 82.70 -16.74 7.27
N GLU A 280 83.40 -15.62 7.43
CA GLU A 280 82.80 -14.34 7.81
C GLU A 280 81.77 -13.85 6.79
N ASP A 281 82.08 -13.92 5.49
CA ASP A 281 81.20 -13.50 4.41
C ASP A 281 79.92 -14.35 4.36
N ILE A 282 80.04 -15.66 4.53
CA ILE A 282 78.89 -16.57 4.59
C ILE A 282 78.01 -16.25 5.80
N LEU A 283 78.59 -16.07 6.99
CA LEU A 283 77.85 -15.70 8.20
C LEU A 283 77.14 -14.34 8.04
N ASN A 284 77.82 -13.35 7.47
CA ASN A 284 77.23 -12.04 7.19
C ASN A 284 76.07 -12.15 6.19
N GLY A 285 76.23 -12.97 5.16
CA GLY A 285 75.17 -13.27 4.18
C GLY A 285 73.92 -13.86 4.84
N PHE A 286 74.09 -14.86 5.70
CA PHE A 286 72.98 -15.44 6.46
C PHE A 286 72.34 -14.45 7.43
N SER A 287 73.14 -13.61 8.11
CA SER A 287 72.62 -12.56 8.99
C SER A 287 71.71 -11.60 8.25
N LYS A 288 72.04 -11.24 7.00
CA LYS A 288 71.19 -10.38 6.17
C LYS A 288 69.89 -11.09 5.77
N ARG A 289 70.00 -12.32 5.26
CA ARG A 289 68.83 -13.14 4.87
C ARG A 289 67.88 -13.36 6.05
N GLN A 290 68.41 -13.51 7.26
CA GLN A 290 67.61 -13.65 8.47
C GLN A 290 66.69 -12.46 8.71
N VAL A 291 67.19 -11.24 8.47
CA VAL A 291 66.39 -10.02 8.60
C VAL A 291 65.30 -9.98 7.52
N ASP A 292 65.66 -10.25 6.26
CA ASP A 292 64.75 -10.22 5.11
C ASP A 292 63.59 -11.23 5.28
N VAL A 293 63.90 -12.46 5.70
CA VAL A 293 62.92 -13.50 6.00
C VAL A 293 62.01 -13.10 7.15
N THR A 294 62.59 -12.60 8.25
CA THR A 294 61.81 -12.18 9.43
C THR A 294 60.84 -11.06 9.07
N THR A 295 61.30 -10.07 8.31
CA THR A 295 60.44 -8.97 7.82
C THR A 295 59.33 -9.48 6.90
N SER A 296 59.62 -10.45 6.04
CA SER A 296 58.62 -11.05 5.14
C SER A 296 57.56 -11.85 5.91
N LEU A 297 57.96 -12.61 6.95
CA LEU A 297 57.05 -13.32 7.85
C LEU A 297 56.19 -12.36 8.67
N ASP A 298 56.77 -11.27 9.17
CA ASP A 298 56.02 -10.23 9.89
C ASP A 298 54.99 -9.59 8.96
N ASN A 299 55.37 -9.26 7.71
CA ASN A 299 54.45 -8.75 6.70
C ASN A 299 53.29 -9.72 6.42
N TRP A 300 53.56 -11.03 6.25
CA TRP A 300 52.50 -12.04 6.12
C TRP A 300 51.59 -12.08 7.34
N THR A 301 52.18 -12.04 8.54
CA THR A 301 51.45 -12.05 9.81
C THR A 301 50.51 -10.84 9.91
N THR A 302 51.00 -9.64 9.58
CA THR A 302 50.20 -8.41 9.54
C THR A 302 49.10 -8.48 8.48
N GLN A 303 49.39 -8.93 7.25
CA GLN A 303 48.38 -9.04 6.19
C GLN A 303 47.25 -10.01 6.55
N ILE A 304 47.59 -11.15 7.16
CA ILE A 304 46.59 -12.14 7.61
C ILE A 304 45.77 -11.58 8.77
N ALA A 305 46.38 -10.86 9.72
CA ALA A 305 45.67 -10.21 10.81
C ALA A 305 44.70 -9.13 10.31
N GLU A 306 45.14 -8.25 9.40
CA GLU A 306 44.30 -7.23 8.75
C GLU A 306 43.13 -7.88 7.99
N LYS A 307 43.38 -8.96 7.24
CA LYS A 307 42.32 -9.71 6.54
C LYS A 307 41.28 -10.26 7.52
N ARG A 308 41.71 -10.88 8.62
CA ARG A 308 40.83 -11.44 9.65
C ARG A 308 39.99 -10.38 10.35
N GLU A 309 40.59 -9.23 10.67
CA GLU A 309 39.87 -8.13 11.31
C GLU A 309 38.72 -7.65 10.40
N VAL A 310 38.99 -7.50 9.10
CA VAL A 310 37.97 -7.16 8.11
C VAL A 310 36.88 -8.24 8.02
N GLU A 311 37.25 -9.53 8.02
CA GLU A 311 36.29 -10.64 7.98
C GLU A 311 35.39 -10.66 9.23
N ILE A 312 35.95 -10.47 10.42
CA ILE A 312 35.18 -10.40 11.69
C ILE A 312 34.19 -9.23 11.66
N ILE A 313 34.64 -8.05 11.20
CA ILE A 313 33.76 -6.88 11.08
C ILE A 313 32.62 -7.17 10.10
N LEU A 314 32.93 -7.76 8.94
CA LEU A 314 31.93 -8.11 7.94
C LEU A 314 30.94 -9.17 8.44
N GLU A 315 31.41 -10.24 9.09
CA GLU A 315 30.54 -11.27 9.67
C GLU A 315 29.59 -10.69 10.71
N LYS A 316 30.09 -9.80 11.58
CA LYS A 316 29.24 -9.10 12.54
C LYS A 316 28.18 -8.25 11.85
N ILE A 317 28.55 -7.45 10.85
CA ILE A 317 27.62 -6.61 10.09
C ILE A 317 26.58 -7.47 9.35
N MET A 318 26.99 -8.62 8.79
CA MET A 318 26.07 -9.54 8.11
C MET A 318 25.09 -10.21 9.08
N SER A 319 25.57 -10.68 10.24
CA SER A 319 24.72 -11.25 11.30
C SER A 319 23.69 -10.22 11.78
N ASP A 320 24.15 -9.00 12.11
CA ASP A 320 23.26 -7.93 12.53
C ASP A 320 22.27 -7.55 11.41
N ASN A 321 22.70 -7.61 10.14
CA ASN A 321 21.85 -7.34 8.98
C ASN A 321 20.78 -8.42 8.77
N GLU A 322 21.10 -9.69 9.00
CA GLU A 322 20.13 -10.79 8.97
C GLU A 322 19.07 -10.64 10.07
N GLU A 323 19.49 -10.22 11.27
CA GLU A 323 18.56 -9.86 12.35
C GLU A 323 17.67 -8.67 11.97
N THR A 324 18.22 -7.60 11.38
CA THR A 324 17.42 -6.46 10.93
C THR A 324 16.50 -6.84 9.77
N ALA A 325 16.91 -7.72 8.87
CA ALA A 325 16.09 -8.21 7.77
C ALA A 325 14.90 -9.03 8.28
N THR A 326 15.13 -9.93 9.23
CA THR A 326 14.05 -10.72 9.87
C THR A 326 13.09 -9.85 10.66
N LYS A 327 13.59 -8.90 11.47
CA LYS A 327 12.76 -7.90 12.16
C LYS A 327 11.97 -7.04 11.16
N THR A 328 12.58 -6.63 10.05
CA THR A 328 11.89 -5.85 8.99
C THR A 328 10.73 -6.65 8.40
N THR A 329 10.94 -7.92 8.05
CA THR A 329 9.85 -8.78 7.56
C THR A 329 8.77 -9.03 8.62
N GLN A 330 9.17 -9.14 9.89
CA GLN A 330 8.22 -9.32 10.98
C GLN A 330 7.37 -8.08 11.19
N VAL A 331 7.98 -6.89 11.22
CA VAL A 331 7.28 -5.61 11.28
C VAL A 331 6.31 -5.50 10.10
N ASP A 332 6.75 -5.74 8.87
CA ASP A 332 5.92 -5.70 7.65
C ASP A 332 4.62 -6.54 7.81
N THR A 333 4.71 -7.72 8.44
CA THR A 333 3.54 -8.56 8.71
C THR A 333 2.69 -8.14 9.92
N GLN A 334 3.28 -7.48 10.92
CA GLN A 334 2.64 -7.13 12.20
C GLN A 334 2.10 -5.69 12.25
N LEU A 335 2.40 -4.86 11.26
CA LEU A 335 1.86 -3.51 11.14
C LEU A 335 0.33 -3.49 11.05
N TYR A 336 -0.25 -4.52 10.45
CA TYR A 336 -1.67 -4.63 10.15
C TYR A 336 -2.36 -5.68 11.04
N PRO A 337 -3.63 -5.50 11.40
CA PRO A 337 -4.53 -4.39 11.03
C PRO A 337 -4.19 -3.06 11.70
N VAL A 338 -4.50 -1.95 11.02
CA VAL A 338 -4.41 -0.58 11.54
C VAL A 338 -5.34 -0.41 12.74
N PHE A 339 -6.59 -0.90 12.66
CA PHE A 339 -7.53 -0.83 13.77
C PHE A 339 -7.36 -2.00 14.74
N THR A 340 -6.51 -1.81 15.74
CA THR A 340 -6.22 -2.83 16.76
C THR A 340 -7.28 -2.91 17.87
N SER A 341 -8.11 -1.89 18.03
CA SER A 341 -9.14 -1.84 19.07
C SER A 341 -10.50 -2.34 18.60
N SER A 342 -11.31 -2.86 19.51
CA SER A 342 -12.72 -3.20 19.23
C SER A 342 -13.64 -1.99 19.26
N SER A 343 -13.15 -0.79 19.61
CA SER A 343 -13.98 0.42 19.70
C SER A 343 -14.52 0.87 18.34
N LEU A 344 -15.76 1.36 18.34
CA LEU A 344 -16.42 1.99 17.19
C LEU A 344 -16.51 3.51 17.35
N ASP A 345 -15.86 4.07 18.38
CA ASP A 345 -15.79 5.51 18.60
C ASP A 345 -14.64 6.11 17.76
N ALA A 346 -15.00 6.98 16.81
CA ALA A 346 -14.06 7.64 15.92
C ALA A 346 -12.98 8.44 16.68
N ARG A 347 -13.31 9.04 17.84
CA ARG A 347 -12.33 9.79 18.64
C ARG A 347 -11.29 8.89 19.29
N GLN A 348 -11.73 7.80 19.90
CA GLN A 348 -10.82 6.82 20.52
C GLN A 348 -9.93 6.15 19.47
N LEU A 349 -10.51 5.75 18.34
CA LEU A 349 -9.75 5.20 17.22
C LEU A 349 -8.72 6.20 16.69
N HIS A 350 -9.07 7.48 16.57
CA HIS A 350 -8.12 8.51 16.14
C HIS A 350 -6.92 8.60 17.09
N THR A 351 -7.15 8.62 18.41
CA THR A 351 -6.05 8.67 19.39
C THR A 351 -5.17 7.42 19.30
N ILE A 352 -5.77 6.23 19.29
CA ILE A 352 -5.04 4.95 19.24
C ILE A 352 -4.22 4.83 17.94
N THR A 353 -4.82 5.16 16.80
CA THR A 353 -4.14 5.11 15.49
C THR A 353 -3.03 6.15 15.41
N SER A 354 -3.21 7.35 15.99
CA SER A 354 -2.18 8.39 16.06
C SER A 354 -0.99 7.94 16.93
N ASP A 355 -1.27 7.39 18.10
CA ASP A 355 -0.22 6.87 18.98
C ASP A 355 0.53 5.72 18.29
N LYS A 356 -0.19 4.79 17.65
CA LYS A 356 0.43 3.70 16.88
C LYS A 356 1.30 4.23 15.74
N LEU A 357 0.85 5.24 15.00
CA LEU A 357 1.63 5.87 13.92
C LEU A 357 2.96 6.42 14.45
N THR A 358 2.91 7.18 15.54
CA THR A 358 4.11 7.82 16.11
C THR A 358 5.14 6.78 16.59
N HIS A 359 4.70 5.72 17.30
CA HIS A 359 5.61 4.69 17.80
C HIS A 359 6.26 3.89 16.66
N VAL A 360 5.45 3.44 15.69
CA VAL A 360 5.95 2.66 14.56
C VAL A 360 6.94 3.46 13.72
N LEU A 361 6.66 4.74 13.43
CA LEU A 361 7.59 5.57 12.66
C LEU A 361 8.91 5.80 13.40
N GLN A 362 8.87 6.00 14.72
CA GLN A 362 10.10 6.11 15.52
C GLN A 362 10.94 4.84 15.48
N ASP A 363 10.32 3.66 15.53
CA ASP A 363 11.07 2.40 15.48
C ASP A 363 11.64 2.12 14.08
N ILE A 364 10.92 2.47 13.01
CA ILE A 364 11.47 2.41 11.65
C ILE A 364 12.61 3.42 11.46
N ASP A 365 12.47 4.65 11.95
CA ASP A 365 13.53 5.68 11.86
C ASP A 365 14.80 5.22 12.60
N LYS A 366 14.68 4.65 13.81
CA LYS A 366 15.82 4.04 14.53
C LYS A 366 16.49 2.93 13.71
N ALA A 367 15.71 2.03 13.12
CA ALA A 367 16.25 0.96 12.28
C ALA A 367 16.96 1.51 11.03
N GLN A 368 16.44 2.58 10.42
CA GLN A 368 17.09 3.24 9.29
C GLN A 368 18.40 3.93 9.68
N ASP A 369 18.45 4.56 10.86
CA ASP A 369 19.67 5.17 11.39
C ASP A 369 20.74 4.13 11.73
N GLU A 370 20.35 3.00 12.32
CA GLU A 370 21.24 1.86 12.54
C GLU A 370 21.80 1.31 11.23
N LEU A 371 20.96 1.11 10.22
CA LEU A 371 21.40 0.67 8.89
C LEU A 371 22.33 1.69 8.22
N GLN A 372 22.03 2.99 8.36
CA GLN A 372 22.89 4.05 7.84
C GLN A 372 24.26 4.06 8.54
N HIS A 373 24.28 3.87 9.86
CA HIS A 373 25.50 3.73 10.63
C HIS A 373 26.31 2.52 10.14
N ARG A 374 25.68 1.36 9.96
CA ARG A 374 26.34 0.16 9.41
C ARG A 374 26.90 0.39 8.00
N ILE A 375 26.18 1.09 7.12
CA ILE A 375 26.68 1.47 5.79
C ILE A 375 27.94 2.34 5.92
N HIS A 376 27.92 3.33 6.80
CA HIS A 376 29.07 4.21 7.03
C HIS A 376 30.28 3.44 7.58
N THR A 377 30.06 2.58 8.59
CA THR A 377 31.10 1.73 9.16
C THR A 377 31.67 0.78 8.12
N THR A 378 30.84 0.19 7.26
CA THR A 378 31.29 -0.72 6.18
C THR A 378 32.12 0.02 5.12
N LEU A 379 31.72 1.25 4.75
CA LEU A 379 32.48 2.11 3.83
C LEU A 379 33.81 2.60 4.43
N GLY A 380 33.90 2.70 5.76
CA GLY A 380 35.12 3.08 6.47
C GLY A 380 36.18 1.98 6.53
N ILE A 381 35.84 0.73 6.18
CA ILE A 381 36.77 -0.40 6.18
C ILE A 381 37.81 -0.20 5.08
N GLN A 382 39.07 -0.04 5.47
CA GLN A 382 40.20 0.03 4.54
C GLN A 382 40.81 -1.36 4.40
N THR A 383 40.79 -1.92 3.18
CA THR A 383 41.43 -3.21 2.89
C THR A 383 42.06 -3.19 1.51
N LYS A 384 43.20 -3.89 1.37
CA LYS A 384 43.91 -4.09 0.10
C LYS A 384 43.53 -5.41 -0.57
N ASN A 385 42.74 -6.25 0.10
CA ASN A 385 42.35 -7.56 -0.43
C ASN A 385 41.16 -7.42 -1.40
N PRO A 386 41.30 -7.86 -2.68
CA PRO A 386 40.23 -7.75 -3.67
C PRO A 386 38.98 -8.55 -3.32
N GLU A 387 39.10 -9.73 -2.68
CA GLU A 387 37.94 -10.53 -2.26
C GLU A 387 37.15 -9.83 -1.15
N SER A 388 37.85 -9.22 -0.20
CA SER A 388 37.24 -8.44 0.88
C SER A 388 36.54 -7.20 0.34
N LEU A 389 37.11 -6.52 -0.67
CA LEU A 389 36.46 -5.39 -1.35
C LEU A 389 35.15 -5.80 -2.03
N GLN A 390 35.13 -6.94 -2.74
CA GLN A 390 33.91 -7.45 -3.37
C GLN A 390 32.83 -7.78 -2.33
N LYS A 391 33.21 -8.41 -1.20
CA LYS A 391 32.29 -8.67 -0.08
C LYS A 391 31.74 -7.37 0.51
N ILE A 392 32.60 -6.35 0.72
CA ILE A 392 32.19 -5.02 1.20
C ILE A 392 31.13 -4.40 0.28
N GLU A 393 31.36 -4.40 -1.03
CA GLU A 393 30.40 -3.86 -2.01
C GLU A 393 29.06 -4.60 -1.96
N GLN A 394 29.09 -5.93 -1.86
CA GLN A 394 27.88 -6.75 -1.75
C GLN A 394 27.11 -6.45 -0.45
N VAL A 395 27.79 -6.35 0.69
CA VAL A 395 27.17 -6.00 1.98
C VAL A 395 26.54 -4.61 1.92
N ILE A 396 27.23 -3.62 1.36
CA ILE A 396 26.70 -2.26 1.20
C ILE A 396 25.46 -2.27 0.30
N SER A 397 25.49 -3.02 -0.80
CA SER A 397 24.33 -3.18 -1.69
C SER A 397 23.12 -3.74 -0.93
N ASN A 398 23.33 -4.79 -0.13
CA ASN A 398 22.27 -5.41 0.67
C ASN A 398 21.71 -4.46 1.74
N LEU A 399 22.58 -3.73 2.46
CA LEU A 399 22.16 -2.75 3.46
C LEU A 399 21.35 -1.60 2.83
N ARG A 400 21.77 -1.11 1.65
CA ARG A 400 21.03 -0.08 0.91
C ARG A 400 19.67 -0.58 0.44
N ALA A 401 19.60 -1.82 -0.06
CA ALA A 401 18.33 -2.44 -0.46
C ALA A 401 17.37 -2.58 0.73
N LEU A 402 17.86 -3.04 1.89
CA LEU A 402 17.04 -3.17 3.10
C LEU A 402 16.57 -1.80 3.62
N LYS A 403 17.47 -0.80 3.63
CA LYS A 403 17.11 0.58 4.00
C LYS A 403 16.02 1.15 3.09
N SER A 404 16.15 0.94 1.77
CA SER A 404 15.16 1.37 0.78
C SER A 404 13.82 0.65 0.96
N LYS A 405 13.83 -0.65 1.30
CA LYS A 405 12.62 -1.41 1.62
C LYS A 405 11.90 -0.83 2.85
N LEU A 406 12.64 -0.55 3.92
CA LEU A 406 12.08 0.10 5.12
C LEU A 406 11.52 1.49 4.81
N GLU A 407 12.17 2.25 3.93
CA GLU A 407 11.68 3.57 3.50
C GLU A 407 10.35 3.48 2.74
N GLY A 408 10.19 2.46 1.89
CA GLY A 408 8.93 2.15 1.23
C GLY A 408 7.82 1.80 2.22
N ILE A 409 8.07 0.84 3.12
CA ILE A 409 7.11 0.44 4.18
C ILE A 409 6.70 1.64 5.03
N ARG A 410 7.67 2.47 5.44
CA ARG A 410 7.43 3.69 6.21
C ARG A 410 6.52 4.66 5.47
N TYR A 411 6.79 4.91 4.20
CA TYR A 411 6.02 5.84 3.37
C TYR A 411 4.59 5.36 3.17
N ASP A 412 4.41 4.09 2.82
CA ASP A 412 3.10 3.50 2.58
C ASP A 412 2.24 3.46 3.84
N TYR A 413 2.83 2.99 4.96
CA TYR A 413 2.16 2.95 6.26
C TYR A 413 1.79 4.35 6.76
N LYS A 414 2.72 5.31 6.67
CA LYS A 414 2.46 6.71 7.06
C LYS A 414 1.30 7.30 6.26
N THR A 415 1.35 7.17 4.93
CA THR A 415 0.33 7.74 4.04
C THR A 415 -1.04 7.13 4.32
N LEU A 416 -1.10 5.81 4.54
CA LEU A 416 -2.34 5.12 4.88
C LEU A 416 -2.94 5.64 6.20
N LEU A 417 -2.13 5.69 7.28
CA LEU A 417 -2.62 6.13 8.58
C LEU A 417 -2.96 7.62 8.62
N GLU A 418 -2.23 8.49 7.92
CA GLU A 418 -2.59 9.92 7.79
C GLU A 418 -3.96 10.09 7.12
N ASN A 419 -4.25 9.30 6.08
CA ASN A 419 -5.56 9.30 5.43
C ASN A 419 -6.66 8.76 6.37
N ILE A 420 -6.38 7.69 7.13
CA ILE A 420 -7.32 7.14 8.12
C ILE A 420 -7.61 8.15 9.23
N LEU A 421 -6.57 8.81 9.77
CA LEU A 421 -6.72 9.84 10.80
C LEU A 421 -7.55 11.02 10.30
N LYS A 422 -7.30 11.47 9.06
CA LYS A 422 -8.11 12.52 8.43
C LYS A 422 -9.58 12.11 8.35
N PHE A 423 -9.87 10.88 7.89
CA PHE A 423 -11.22 10.34 7.82
C PHE A 423 -11.91 10.27 9.20
N LEU A 424 -11.21 9.78 10.22
CA LEU A 424 -11.74 9.73 11.59
C LEU A 424 -12.01 11.13 12.17
N ALA A 425 -11.16 12.11 11.84
CA ALA A 425 -11.36 13.50 12.23
C ALA A 425 -12.59 14.10 11.56
N GLU A 426 -12.79 13.86 10.26
CA GLU A 426 -13.97 14.33 9.51
C GLU A 426 -15.27 13.67 10.03
N ILE A 427 -15.25 12.38 10.37
CA ILE A 427 -16.38 11.71 11.04
C ILE A 427 -16.71 12.39 12.36
N THR A 428 -15.69 12.61 13.20
CA THR A 428 -15.86 13.23 14.51
C THR A 428 -16.40 14.66 14.40
N GLU A 429 -15.94 15.41 13.41
CA GLU A 429 -16.40 16.76 13.12
C GLU A 429 -17.86 16.75 12.66
N LEU A 430 -18.25 15.81 11.79
CA LEU A 430 -19.65 15.68 11.36
C LEU A 430 -20.56 15.30 12.54
N GLN A 431 -20.15 14.37 13.41
CA GLN A 431 -20.89 14.05 14.64
C GLN A 431 -21.09 15.29 15.52
N ARG A 432 -20.03 16.07 15.78
CA ARG A 432 -20.15 17.32 16.55
C ARG A 432 -21.09 18.32 15.88
N ASN A 433 -20.98 18.51 14.57
CA ASN A 433 -21.84 19.44 13.84
C ASN A 433 -23.32 19.03 13.94
N ILE A 434 -23.59 17.71 13.93
CA ILE A 434 -24.93 17.16 14.15
C ILE A 434 -25.42 17.45 15.57
N ASP A 435 -24.62 17.11 16.58
CA ASP A 435 -24.93 17.34 18.00
C ASP A 435 -25.19 18.82 18.28
N ASP A 436 -24.30 19.70 17.82
CA ASP A 436 -24.38 21.14 18.04
C ASP A 436 -25.62 21.75 17.38
N PHE A 437 -26.00 21.29 16.18
CA PHE A 437 -27.20 21.76 15.51
C PHE A 437 -28.47 21.37 16.28
N PHE A 438 -28.58 20.10 16.69
CA PHE A 438 -29.73 19.63 17.45
C PHE A 438 -29.80 20.23 18.87
N ALA A 439 -28.65 20.46 19.51
CA ALA A 439 -28.59 21.14 20.81
C ALA A 439 -29.03 22.61 20.73
N LYS A 440 -28.54 23.37 19.73
CA LYS A 440 -28.96 24.77 19.49
C LYS A 440 -30.46 24.86 19.21
N GLN A 441 -30.98 23.92 18.43
CA GLN A 441 -32.41 23.79 18.13
C GLN A 441 -33.26 23.55 19.38
N GLN A 442 -32.83 22.64 20.27
CA GLN A 442 -33.55 22.34 21.51
C GLN A 442 -33.55 23.54 22.49
N GLN A 443 -32.47 24.33 22.50
CA GLN A 443 -32.36 25.57 23.28
C GLN A 443 -33.27 26.70 22.75
N GLN A 444 -33.35 26.90 21.43
CA GLN A 444 -34.27 27.90 20.85
C GLN A 444 -35.73 27.59 21.18
N GLN A 445 -36.08 26.30 21.25
CA GLN A 445 -37.45 25.86 21.52
C GLN A 445 -37.87 26.04 22.98
N SER A 446 -36.91 25.99 23.91
CA SER A 446 -37.17 26.19 25.34
C SER A 446 -37.25 27.66 25.74
N GLN A 447 -36.73 28.58 24.92
CA GLN A 447 -36.83 30.04 25.14
C GLN A 447 -38.10 30.69 24.57
N LEU A 448 -38.78 30.05 23.61
CA LEU A 448 -39.98 30.58 22.92
C LEU A 448 -41.31 30.00 23.43
N GLY A 449 -41.35 29.50 24.65
CA GLY A 449 -42.50 28.82 25.26
C GLY A 449 -43.76 29.67 25.55
N GLY A 450 -44.06 30.74 24.81
CA GLY A 450 -45.21 31.59 25.15
C GLY A 450 -45.75 32.58 24.12
N SER A 451 -45.22 32.67 22.90
CA SER A 451 -45.81 33.55 21.87
C SER A 451 -45.99 32.74 20.60
N GLY A 452 -47.21 32.69 20.08
CA GLY A 452 -47.50 32.08 18.78
C GLY A 452 -46.54 32.67 17.74
N GLY A 453 -45.65 31.83 17.23
CA GLY A 453 -44.74 32.22 16.15
C GLY A 453 -45.55 32.50 14.90
N ASP A 454 -45.24 33.60 14.24
CA ASP A 454 -45.79 33.92 12.91
C ASP A 454 -45.48 32.77 11.94
N VAL A 455 -46.33 32.56 10.93
CA VAL A 455 -46.12 31.56 9.85
C VAL A 455 -44.69 31.66 9.28
N ALA A 456 -44.15 32.88 9.22
CA ALA A 456 -42.80 33.18 8.76
C ALA A 456 -41.67 32.54 9.61
N ASP A 457 -41.85 32.37 10.92
CA ASP A 457 -40.84 31.78 11.80
C ASP A 457 -40.76 30.24 11.64
N ILE A 458 -41.87 29.60 11.30
CA ILE A 458 -41.94 28.16 11.03
C ILE A 458 -41.36 27.83 9.64
N GLU A 459 -41.66 28.63 8.62
CA GLU A 459 -41.00 28.51 7.30
C GLU A 459 -39.49 28.75 7.37
N ARG A 460 -39.05 29.70 8.21
CA ARG A 460 -37.61 29.95 8.45
C ARG A 460 -36.94 28.75 9.10
N THR A 461 -37.59 28.12 10.08
CA THR A 461 -37.01 26.93 10.76
C THR A 461 -37.01 25.68 9.88
N ILE A 462 -37.96 25.54 8.94
CA ILE A 462 -37.94 24.49 7.91
C ILE A 462 -36.76 24.72 6.96
N THR A 463 -36.60 25.92 6.41
CA THR A 463 -35.51 26.24 5.48
C THR A 463 -34.11 26.16 6.11
N GLU A 464 -33.97 26.54 7.38
CA GLU A 464 -32.73 26.33 8.15
C GLU A 464 -32.39 24.85 8.32
N HIS A 465 -33.39 24.00 8.55
CA HIS A 465 -33.20 22.55 8.68
C HIS A 465 -32.85 21.87 7.34
N GLU A 466 -33.48 22.28 6.24
CA GLU A 466 -33.16 21.79 4.89
C GLU A 466 -31.71 22.13 4.50
N LYS A 467 -31.27 23.38 4.76
CA LYS A 467 -29.88 23.79 4.52
C LYS A 467 -28.88 22.97 5.32
N PHE A 468 -29.18 22.71 6.59
CA PHE A 468 -28.35 21.85 7.44
C PHE A 468 -28.29 20.41 6.89
N ARG A 469 -29.43 19.83 6.53
CA ARG A 469 -29.51 18.49 5.92
C ARG A 469 -28.64 18.43 4.65
N ASP A 470 -28.77 19.39 3.75
CA ASP A 470 -28.01 19.40 2.50
C ASP A 470 -26.50 19.49 2.78
N THR A 471 -26.09 20.34 3.73
CA THR A 471 -24.70 20.44 4.19
C THR A 471 -24.17 19.13 4.77
N CYS A 472 -24.97 18.42 5.58
CA CYS A 472 -24.62 17.11 6.11
C CYS A 472 -24.52 16.06 5.00
N MET A 473 -25.45 16.04 4.04
CA MET A 473 -25.43 15.10 2.92
C MET A 473 -24.22 15.31 2.01
N ASP A 474 -23.78 16.55 1.80
CA ASP A 474 -22.53 16.84 1.08
C ASP A 474 -21.31 16.30 1.84
N LYS A 475 -21.26 16.45 3.16
CA LYS A 475 -20.21 15.85 3.99
C LYS A 475 -20.26 14.31 3.96
N PHE A 476 -21.44 13.69 3.97
CA PHE A 476 -21.59 12.24 3.81
C PHE A 476 -21.08 11.75 2.45
N ARG A 477 -21.41 12.45 1.35
CA ARG A 477 -20.88 12.11 0.01
C ARG A 477 -19.35 12.16 -0.03
N SER A 478 -18.76 13.22 0.55
CA SER A 478 -17.31 13.35 0.68
C SER A 478 -16.71 12.19 1.48
N LEU A 479 -17.28 11.86 2.64
CA LEU A 479 -16.82 10.75 3.49
C LEU A 479 -16.93 9.38 2.80
N ILE A 480 -17.98 9.16 2.00
CA ILE A 480 -18.14 7.92 1.21
C ILE A 480 -17.02 7.82 0.18
N THR A 481 -16.79 8.86 -0.63
CA THR A 481 -15.70 8.87 -1.61
C THR A 481 -14.32 8.69 -0.96
N GLN A 482 -14.09 9.33 0.19
CA GLN A 482 -12.86 9.13 0.96
C GLN A 482 -12.72 7.69 1.47
N SER A 483 -13.81 7.08 1.94
CA SER A 483 -13.81 5.70 2.41
C SER A 483 -13.53 4.69 1.29
N GLU A 484 -14.03 4.92 0.08
CA GLU A 484 -13.74 4.06 -1.09
C GLU A 484 -12.25 4.11 -1.44
N LEU A 485 -11.68 5.31 -1.54
CA LEU A 485 -10.24 5.50 -1.77
C LEU A 485 -9.38 4.89 -0.66
N LEU A 486 -9.82 5.00 0.60
CA LEU A 486 -9.18 4.38 1.75
C LEU A 486 -9.23 2.85 1.68
N ILE A 487 -10.39 2.28 1.36
CA ILE A 487 -10.56 0.82 1.24
C ILE A 487 -9.69 0.27 0.11
N ASP A 488 -9.60 0.96 -1.03
CA ASP A 488 -8.71 0.57 -2.12
C ASP A 488 -7.24 0.59 -1.68
N ARG A 489 -6.84 1.60 -0.90
CA ARG A 489 -5.49 1.72 -0.31
C ARG A 489 -5.21 0.59 0.69
N VAL A 490 -6.15 0.31 1.59
CA VAL A 490 -6.11 -0.81 2.56
C VAL A 490 -5.94 -2.13 1.82
N ARG A 491 -6.76 -2.39 0.78
CA ARG A 491 -6.68 -3.62 -0.01
C ARG A 491 -5.36 -3.81 -0.76
N ALA A 492 -4.71 -2.71 -1.14
CA ALA A 492 -3.43 -2.73 -1.85
C ALA A 492 -2.23 -2.98 -0.92
N LEU A 493 -2.29 -2.48 0.32
CA LEU A 493 -1.17 -2.50 1.26
C LEU A 493 -1.24 -3.61 2.29
N GLU A 494 -2.44 -4.03 2.68
CA GLU A 494 -2.63 -4.94 3.80
C GLU A 494 -2.79 -6.41 3.37
N PRO A 495 -2.27 -7.36 4.17
CA PRO A 495 -2.44 -8.79 3.92
C PRO A 495 -3.90 -9.25 4.10
N PRO A 496 -4.28 -10.39 3.48
CA PRO A 496 -5.59 -11.00 3.69
C PRO A 496 -5.76 -11.39 5.17
N GLY A 497 -6.93 -11.11 5.73
CA GLY A 497 -7.25 -11.12 7.16
C GLY A 497 -7.32 -9.71 7.74
N ALA A 498 -6.23 -8.94 7.65
CA ALA A 498 -6.15 -7.59 8.21
C ALA A 498 -7.01 -6.59 7.43
N ARG A 499 -6.91 -6.64 6.09
CA ARG A 499 -7.67 -5.74 5.21
C ARG A 499 -9.18 -5.87 5.37
N GLU A 500 -9.70 -7.07 5.66
CA GLU A 500 -11.12 -7.30 5.89
C GLU A 500 -11.58 -6.68 7.21
N ILE A 501 -10.74 -6.76 8.26
CA ILE A 501 -11.01 -6.12 9.56
C ILE A 501 -11.08 -4.61 9.40
N ASP A 502 -10.11 -4.02 8.71
CA ASP A 502 -10.03 -2.55 8.57
C ASP A 502 -11.10 -2.01 7.62
N THR A 503 -11.38 -2.72 6.53
CA THR A 503 -12.50 -2.39 5.63
C THR A 503 -13.84 -2.44 6.37
N ASP A 504 -14.11 -3.51 7.12
CA ASP A 504 -15.33 -3.65 7.91
C ASP A 504 -15.44 -2.53 8.96
N ARG A 505 -14.33 -2.13 9.57
CA ARG A 505 -14.30 -1.03 10.54
C ARG A 505 -14.69 0.31 9.90
N ILE A 506 -14.10 0.64 8.75
CA ILE A 506 -14.40 1.88 8.01
C ILE A 506 -15.89 1.94 7.66
N LEU A 507 -16.45 0.83 7.17
CA LEU A 507 -17.87 0.75 6.82
C LEU A 507 -18.79 0.89 8.05
N LYS A 508 -18.47 0.24 9.16
CA LYS A 508 -19.24 0.36 10.41
C LYS A 508 -19.22 1.76 11.00
N LEU A 509 -18.11 2.50 10.85
CA LEU A 509 -18.03 3.90 11.29
C LEU A 509 -18.97 4.81 10.50
N LEU A 510 -19.03 4.62 9.16
CA LEU A 510 -19.98 5.35 8.31
C LEU A 510 -21.44 4.99 8.63
N GLU A 511 -21.73 3.71 8.84
CA GLU A 511 -23.08 3.27 9.17
C GLU A 511 -23.53 3.81 10.53
N ASN A 512 -22.66 3.79 11.54
CA ASN A 512 -22.96 4.40 12.84
C ASN A 512 -23.20 5.91 12.74
N LEU A 513 -22.42 6.60 11.90
CA LEU A 513 -22.61 8.04 11.65
C LEU A 513 -23.95 8.32 10.96
N ARG A 514 -24.30 7.49 9.98
CA ARG A 514 -25.58 7.56 9.27
C ARG A 514 -26.75 7.33 10.22
N LEU A 515 -26.71 6.27 11.02
CA LEU A 515 -27.76 5.96 12.01
C LEU A 515 -27.93 7.09 13.03
N HIS A 516 -26.81 7.70 13.47
CA HIS A 516 -26.83 8.85 14.37
C HIS A 516 -27.53 10.07 13.75
N PHE A 517 -27.24 10.37 12.48
CA PHE A 517 -27.92 11.44 11.74
C PHE A 517 -29.41 11.13 11.52
N GLU A 518 -29.73 9.92 11.06
CA GLU A 518 -31.11 9.50 10.76
C GLU A 518 -32.00 9.58 12.00
N ALA A 519 -31.52 9.12 13.16
CA ALA A 519 -32.27 9.16 14.41
C ALA A 519 -32.68 10.60 14.79
N GLY A 520 -31.70 11.53 14.82
CA GLY A 520 -31.97 12.93 15.14
C GLY A 520 -32.82 13.65 14.06
N ASN A 521 -32.63 13.28 12.79
CA ASN A 521 -33.32 13.90 11.67
C ASN A 521 -34.78 13.43 11.54
N SER A 522 -35.08 12.15 11.76
CA SER A 522 -36.43 11.59 11.60
C SER A 522 -37.44 12.17 12.59
N GLU A 523 -37.04 12.29 13.86
CA GLU A 523 -37.89 12.85 14.91
C GLU A 523 -38.23 14.31 14.60
N ARG A 524 -37.21 15.05 14.15
CA ARG A 524 -37.34 16.47 13.83
C ARG A 524 -38.17 16.71 12.57
N MET A 525 -37.93 15.96 11.50
CA MET A 525 -38.67 16.11 10.25
C MET A 525 -40.16 15.83 10.46
N SER A 526 -40.49 14.77 11.20
CA SER A 526 -41.87 14.47 11.58
C SER A 526 -42.52 15.63 12.35
N ARG A 527 -41.77 16.29 13.24
CA ARG A 527 -42.28 17.45 13.99
C ARG A 527 -42.47 18.68 13.12
N LEU A 528 -41.54 18.98 12.22
CA LEU A 528 -41.66 20.13 11.30
C LEU A 528 -42.82 19.95 10.32
N GLU A 529 -43.02 18.74 9.80
CA GLU A 529 -44.15 18.41 8.93
C GLU A 529 -45.50 18.59 9.65
N ARG A 530 -45.56 18.17 10.92
CA ARG A 530 -46.73 18.37 11.80
C ARG A 530 -47.05 19.85 12.02
N LEU A 531 -46.04 20.67 12.32
CA LEU A 531 -46.16 22.12 12.50
C LEU A 531 -46.57 22.84 11.20
N GLY A 532 -45.98 22.46 10.05
CA GLY A 532 -46.34 23.04 8.75
C GLY A 532 -47.80 22.79 8.36
N LYS A 533 -48.31 21.57 8.60
CA LYS A 533 -49.74 21.24 8.39
C LYS A 533 -50.66 22.08 9.28
N LEU A 534 -50.28 22.35 10.53
CA LEU A 534 -51.07 23.17 11.45
C LEU A 534 -51.14 24.64 11.02
N GLU A 535 -50.05 25.21 10.50
CA GLU A 535 -50.05 26.57 9.96
C GLU A 535 -50.91 26.67 8.70
N GLN A 536 -50.82 25.70 7.79
CA GLN A 536 -51.71 25.67 6.61
C GLN A 536 -53.20 25.67 7.01
N PHE A 537 -53.57 24.92 8.05
CA PHE A 537 -54.92 24.94 8.61
C PHE A 537 -55.31 26.35 9.10
N LYS A 538 -54.43 27.06 9.80
CA LYS A 538 -54.71 28.43 10.26
C LYS A 538 -54.91 29.39 9.10
N THR A 539 -54.06 29.31 8.06
CA THR A 539 -54.18 30.15 6.86
C THR A 539 -55.51 29.91 6.14
N ASP A 540 -55.84 28.64 5.88
CA ASP A 540 -57.09 28.25 5.22
C ASP A 540 -58.33 28.68 6.03
N LEU A 541 -58.29 28.51 7.36
CA LEU A 541 -59.34 28.98 8.28
C LEU A 541 -59.51 30.50 8.22
N CYS A 542 -58.42 31.26 8.18
CA CYS A 542 -58.47 32.72 8.04
C CYS A 542 -59.10 33.13 6.71
N ASP A 543 -58.74 32.49 5.60
CA ASP A 543 -59.28 32.81 4.28
C ASP A 543 -60.76 32.45 4.14
N ILE A 544 -61.19 31.34 4.74
CA ILE A 544 -62.60 30.96 4.81
C ILE A 544 -63.37 31.97 5.68
N ASN A 545 -62.85 32.36 6.84
CA ASN A 545 -63.48 33.37 7.70
C ASN A 545 -63.59 34.73 7.01
N ARG A 546 -62.56 35.18 6.28
CA ARG A 546 -62.60 36.41 5.47
C ARG A 546 -63.67 36.33 4.38
N SER A 547 -63.78 35.18 3.71
CA SER A 547 -64.82 34.94 2.70
C SER A 547 -66.22 35.00 3.33
N LEU A 548 -66.40 34.39 4.49
CA LEU A 548 -67.66 34.40 5.24
C LEU A 548 -68.03 35.80 5.73
N ASP A 549 -67.07 36.59 6.20
CA ASP A 549 -67.30 37.98 6.60
C ASP A 549 -67.70 38.88 5.42
N SER A 550 -67.05 38.68 4.26
CA SER A 550 -67.41 39.39 3.02
C SER A 550 -68.84 39.10 2.59
N VAL A 551 -69.24 37.82 2.58
CA VAL A 551 -70.60 37.40 2.21
C VAL A 551 -71.61 37.84 3.28
N SER A 552 -71.24 37.82 4.56
CA SER A 552 -72.07 38.36 5.65
C SER A 552 -72.35 39.85 5.49
N LYS A 553 -71.34 40.62 5.07
CA LYS A 553 -71.49 42.05 4.79
C LYS A 553 -72.42 42.29 3.59
N GLN A 554 -72.30 41.50 2.52
CA GLN A 554 -73.19 41.58 1.36
C GLN A 554 -74.65 41.24 1.74
N LEU A 555 -74.87 40.25 2.60
CA LEU A 555 -76.22 39.96 3.12
C LEU A 555 -76.78 41.13 3.93
N HIS A 556 -75.95 41.82 4.72
CA HIS A 556 -76.36 43.01 5.45
C HIS A 556 -76.76 44.16 4.51
N GLU A 557 -75.98 44.40 3.46
CA GLU A 557 -76.28 45.41 2.43
C GLU A 557 -77.59 45.10 1.69
N ILE A 558 -77.87 43.82 1.38
CA ILE A 558 -79.16 43.40 0.79
C ILE A 558 -80.31 43.48 1.82
N ASN A 559 -80.01 43.32 3.11
CA ASN A 559 -80.99 43.47 4.18
C ASN A 559 -81.50 44.91 4.31
N GLU A 560 -80.63 45.91 4.13
CA GLU A 560 -80.97 47.34 4.22
C GLU A 560 -81.77 47.87 3.01
N GLN A 561 -81.80 47.15 1.88
CA GLN A 561 -82.60 47.56 0.71
C GLN A 561 -84.10 47.42 1.01
N SER A 562 -84.82 48.56 1.05
CA SER A 562 -86.28 48.59 1.20
C SER A 562 -86.97 48.16 -0.10
N VAL A 563 -88.08 47.45 0.05
CA VAL A 563 -88.87 46.93 -1.06
C VAL A 563 -90.23 47.61 -1.02
N ASP A 564 -90.40 48.66 -1.82
CA ASP A 564 -91.57 49.54 -1.74
C ASP A 564 -92.58 49.32 -2.90
N SER A 565 -92.25 48.42 -3.83
CA SER A 565 -93.06 48.06 -5.00
C SER A 565 -92.88 46.61 -5.42
N LEU A 566 -93.84 46.07 -6.19
CA LEU A 566 -93.76 44.70 -6.71
C LEU A 566 -92.55 44.50 -7.62
N ALA A 567 -92.22 45.49 -8.45
CA ALA A 567 -91.06 45.46 -9.33
C ALA A 567 -89.74 45.41 -8.54
N ALA A 568 -89.64 46.19 -7.46
CA ALA A 568 -88.50 46.14 -6.55
C ALA A 568 -88.40 44.77 -5.86
N ALA A 569 -89.52 44.20 -5.39
CA ALA A 569 -89.56 42.90 -4.73
C ALA A 569 -89.04 41.77 -5.62
N LYS A 570 -89.53 41.72 -6.88
CA LYS A 570 -89.12 40.72 -7.86
C LYS A 570 -87.66 40.89 -8.29
N THR A 571 -87.19 42.12 -8.45
CA THR A 571 -85.80 42.40 -8.82
C THR A 571 -84.83 42.03 -7.69
N THR A 572 -85.13 42.41 -6.45
CA THR A 572 -84.31 42.06 -5.28
C THR A 572 -84.35 40.56 -5.00
N SER A 573 -85.49 39.88 -5.21
CA SER A 573 -85.60 38.42 -5.06
C SER A 573 -84.77 37.64 -6.10
N LEU A 574 -84.74 38.11 -7.35
CA LEU A 574 -83.89 37.55 -8.41
C LEU A 574 -82.39 37.79 -8.12
N ALA A 575 -82.02 39.00 -7.70
CA ALA A 575 -80.64 39.30 -7.28
C ALA A 575 -80.20 38.43 -6.08
N PHE A 576 -81.12 38.16 -5.15
CA PHE A 576 -80.88 37.27 -4.01
C PHE A 576 -80.67 35.80 -4.43
N GLU A 577 -81.28 35.34 -5.53
CA GLU A 577 -81.02 34.00 -6.09
C GLU A 577 -79.58 33.85 -6.60
N TYR A 578 -79.02 34.88 -7.24
CA TYR A 578 -77.60 34.87 -7.62
C TYR A 578 -76.67 34.88 -6.40
N PHE A 579 -77.06 35.58 -5.33
CA PHE A 579 -76.32 35.58 -4.06
C PHE A 579 -76.33 34.20 -3.39
N GLU A 580 -77.46 33.49 -3.40
CA GLU A 580 -77.57 32.11 -2.88
C GLU A 580 -76.61 31.14 -3.59
N ARG A 581 -76.39 31.27 -4.91
CA ARG A 581 -75.38 30.45 -5.61
C ARG A 581 -73.96 30.68 -5.09
N THR A 582 -73.64 31.89 -4.64
CA THR A 582 -72.33 32.20 -4.04
C THR A 582 -72.20 31.55 -2.65
N ILE A 583 -73.29 31.49 -1.90
CA ILE A 583 -73.38 30.81 -0.60
C ILE A 583 -73.18 29.30 -0.77
N GLU A 584 -73.80 28.68 -1.78
CA GLU A 584 -73.63 27.24 -2.07
C GLU A 584 -72.17 26.85 -2.38
N LEU A 585 -71.44 27.70 -3.11
CA LEU A 585 -70.02 27.47 -3.38
C LEU A 585 -69.17 27.59 -2.10
N LEU A 586 -69.49 28.56 -1.24
CA LEU A 586 -68.83 28.71 0.06
C LEU A 586 -69.15 27.53 1.00
N GLU A 587 -70.38 26.99 0.94
CA GLU A 587 -70.79 25.79 1.68
C GLU A 587 -69.90 24.59 1.32
N LYS A 588 -69.77 24.28 0.03
CA LYS A 588 -68.91 23.19 -0.45
C LYS A 588 -67.46 23.35 -0.01
N ARG A 589 -66.96 24.60 0.05
CA ARG A 589 -65.59 24.89 0.50
C ARG A 589 -65.43 24.65 2.01
N ILE A 590 -66.39 25.09 2.82
CA ILE A 590 -66.39 24.89 4.29
C ILE A 590 -66.53 23.40 4.63
N ASP A 591 -67.41 22.67 3.95
CA ASP A 591 -67.60 21.23 4.17
C ASP A 591 -66.34 20.45 3.83
N LYS A 592 -65.75 20.70 2.64
CA LYS A 592 -64.49 20.06 2.23
C LYS A 592 -63.34 20.39 3.19
N PHE A 593 -63.24 21.63 3.65
CA PHE A 593 -62.23 22.04 4.63
C PHE A 593 -62.41 21.32 5.97
N THR A 594 -63.64 21.22 6.46
CA THR A 594 -63.97 20.56 7.73
C THR A 594 -63.72 19.05 7.65
N GLU A 595 -64.12 18.41 6.55
CA GLU A 595 -63.87 16.99 6.28
C GLU A 595 -62.38 16.70 6.22
N THR A 596 -61.62 17.43 5.39
CA THR A 596 -60.16 17.25 5.25
C THR A 596 -59.42 17.47 6.58
N THR A 597 -59.81 18.49 7.35
CA THR A 597 -59.21 18.77 8.65
C THR A 597 -59.52 17.65 9.65
N SER A 598 -60.75 17.14 9.65
CA SER A 598 -61.19 16.08 10.56
C SER A 598 -60.55 14.74 10.24
N GLU A 599 -60.43 14.38 8.96
CA GLU A 599 -59.90 13.09 8.51
C GLU A 599 -58.37 13.02 8.55
N GLN A 600 -57.67 14.14 8.33
CA GLN A 600 -56.21 14.12 8.18
C GLN A 600 -55.49 14.84 9.32
N LEU A 601 -55.85 16.09 9.61
CA LEU A 601 -55.10 16.92 10.55
C LEU A 601 -55.30 16.49 12.01
N LEU A 602 -56.52 16.15 12.42
CA LEU A 602 -56.82 15.71 13.79
C LEU A 602 -56.16 14.37 14.16
N ILE A 603 -55.90 13.50 13.18
CA ILE A 603 -55.24 12.21 13.39
C ILE A 603 -53.72 12.40 13.48
N THR A 604 -53.16 13.25 12.64
CA THR A 604 -51.72 13.45 12.52
C THR A 604 -51.12 14.42 13.55
N ASN A 605 -51.95 15.28 14.17
CA ASN A 605 -51.52 16.29 15.14
C ASN A 605 -52.30 16.22 16.48
N PRO A 606 -51.98 15.28 17.39
CA PRO A 606 -52.68 15.10 18.66
C PRO A 606 -52.55 16.30 19.61
N GLU A 607 -51.37 16.93 19.61
CA GLU A 607 -51.01 18.04 20.51
C GLU A 607 -51.87 19.30 20.27
N SER A 608 -52.38 19.47 19.05
CA SER A 608 -53.17 20.64 18.62
C SER A 608 -54.65 20.34 18.43
N GLN A 609 -55.08 19.11 18.75
CA GLN A 609 -56.41 18.59 18.47
C GLN A 609 -57.52 19.44 19.14
N THR A 610 -57.29 19.89 20.37
CA THR A 610 -58.24 20.71 21.13
C THR A 610 -58.47 22.06 20.45
N TYR A 611 -57.39 22.75 20.10
CA TYR A 611 -57.43 24.05 19.41
C TYR A 611 -58.14 23.95 18.06
N VAL A 612 -57.78 22.97 17.24
CA VAL A 612 -58.38 22.76 15.91
C VAL A 612 -59.87 22.46 16.01
N ARG A 613 -60.30 21.67 17.01
CA ARG A 613 -61.72 21.38 17.25
C ARG A 613 -62.51 22.63 17.67
N GLU A 614 -61.96 23.43 18.57
CA GLU A 614 -62.60 24.68 19.02
C GLU A 614 -62.78 25.66 17.85
N GLU A 615 -61.78 25.83 17.00
CA GLU A 615 -61.86 26.74 15.84
C GLU A 615 -62.82 26.23 14.75
N LEU A 616 -62.84 24.92 14.47
CA LEU A 616 -63.85 24.33 13.59
C LEU A 616 -65.27 24.49 14.14
N GLN A 617 -65.44 24.38 15.47
CA GLN A 617 -66.74 24.61 16.10
C GLN A 617 -67.18 26.07 15.92
N LYS A 618 -66.30 27.04 16.19
CA LYS A 618 -66.59 28.47 15.98
C LYS A 618 -66.96 28.77 14.52
N LEU A 619 -66.23 28.22 13.55
CA LEU A 619 -66.52 28.38 12.13
C LEU A 619 -67.91 27.80 11.77
N ASN A 620 -68.22 26.60 12.24
CA ASN A 620 -69.50 25.93 11.99
C ASN A 620 -70.69 26.67 12.62
N GLU A 621 -70.52 27.20 13.84
CA GLU A 621 -71.54 28.03 14.50
C GLU A 621 -71.77 29.34 13.73
N LYS A 622 -70.69 30.00 13.30
CA LYS A 622 -70.75 31.23 12.50
C LYS A 622 -71.45 30.98 11.15
N TRP A 623 -71.12 29.88 10.47
CA TRP A 623 -71.74 29.47 9.21
C TRP A 623 -73.23 29.17 9.37
N ARG A 624 -73.62 28.44 10.43
CA ARG A 624 -75.01 28.11 10.73
C ARG A 624 -75.85 29.37 10.95
N ASN A 625 -75.35 30.29 11.77
CA ASN A 625 -76.02 31.56 12.05
C ASN A 625 -76.20 32.39 10.77
N PHE A 626 -75.18 32.44 9.90
CA PHE A 626 -75.28 33.11 8.61
C PHE A 626 -76.34 32.47 7.71
N LYS A 627 -76.37 31.13 7.60
CA LYS A 627 -77.36 30.39 6.80
C LYS A 627 -78.80 30.64 7.27
N ASP A 628 -79.02 30.77 8.57
CA ASP A 628 -80.33 31.11 9.12
C ASP A 628 -80.75 32.55 8.79
N GLN A 629 -79.83 33.51 8.78
CA GLN A 629 -80.11 34.88 8.33
C GLN A 629 -80.50 34.94 6.85
N VAL A 630 -79.82 34.18 5.99
CA VAL A 630 -80.15 34.08 4.55
C VAL A 630 -81.56 33.53 4.37
N LYS A 631 -81.90 32.43 5.05
CA LYS A 631 -83.26 31.84 5.00
C LYS A 631 -84.33 32.82 5.46
N ASN A 632 -84.07 33.56 6.53
CA ASN A 632 -85.00 34.57 7.04
C ASN A 632 -85.24 35.71 6.03
N LYS A 633 -84.18 36.18 5.35
CA LYS A 633 -84.32 37.21 4.32
C LYS A 633 -85.06 36.70 3.08
N ARG A 634 -84.80 35.46 2.62
CA ARG A 634 -85.57 34.83 1.54
C ARG A 634 -87.07 34.81 1.88
N LYS A 635 -87.42 34.32 3.07
CA LYS A 635 -88.81 34.30 3.56
C LYS A 635 -89.44 35.70 3.60
N SER A 636 -88.68 36.71 4.03
CA SER A 636 -89.16 38.10 4.05
C SER A 636 -89.40 38.66 2.64
N LEU A 637 -88.53 38.35 1.67
CA LEU A 637 -88.69 38.76 0.27
C LEU A 637 -89.90 38.09 -0.40
N ASP A 638 -90.14 36.80 -0.10
CA ASP A 638 -91.30 36.06 -0.59
C ASP A 638 -92.61 36.67 -0.07
N GLN A 639 -92.66 37.00 1.24
CA GLN A 639 -93.79 37.68 1.87
C GLN A 639 -94.03 39.09 1.29
N ALA A 640 -92.97 39.85 1.04
CA ALA A 640 -93.08 41.16 0.40
C ALA A 640 -93.64 41.06 -1.03
N THR A 641 -93.20 40.05 -1.79
CA THR A 641 -93.69 39.81 -3.16
C THR A 641 -95.17 39.44 -3.15
N GLU A 642 -95.59 38.52 -2.28
CA GLU A 642 -97.01 38.12 -2.13
C GLU A 642 -97.90 39.31 -1.73
N PHE A 643 -97.42 40.16 -0.81
CA PHE A 643 -98.12 41.36 -0.39
C PHE A 643 -98.36 42.34 -1.55
N PHE A 644 -97.32 42.71 -2.29
CA PHE A 644 -97.47 43.70 -3.37
C PHE A 644 -98.32 43.16 -4.55
N GLU A 645 -98.32 41.85 -4.81
CA GLU A 645 -99.23 41.25 -5.81
C GLU A 645 -100.70 41.38 -5.41
N LYS A 646 -101.02 41.24 -4.11
CA LYS A 646 -102.38 41.45 -3.60
C LYS A 646 -102.78 42.93 -3.68
N VAL A 647 -101.85 43.83 -3.34
CA VAL A 647 -102.08 45.29 -3.41
C VAL A 647 -102.36 45.74 -4.85
N GLU A 648 -101.60 45.32 -5.86
CA GLU A 648 -101.85 45.72 -7.25
C GLU A 648 -103.19 45.22 -7.79
N LYS A 649 -103.65 44.02 -7.38
CA LYS A 649 -104.98 43.50 -7.76
C LYS A 649 -106.11 44.34 -7.18
N ILE A 650 -105.99 44.76 -5.91
CA ILE A 650 -106.96 45.66 -5.27
C ILE A 650 -106.97 47.02 -5.96
N ASP A 651 -105.79 47.55 -6.30
CA ASP A 651 -105.64 48.84 -6.97
C ASP A 651 -106.28 48.83 -8.38
N ALA A 652 -106.17 47.70 -9.10
CA ALA A 652 -106.83 47.50 -10.39
C ALA A 652 -108.38 47.48 -10.26
N GLU A 653 -108.91 46.75 -9.28
CA GLU A 653 -110.36 46.69 -9.02
C GLU A 653 -110.91 48.05 -8.56
N TYR A 654 -110.15 48.80 -7.76
CA TYR A 654 -110.49 50.17 -7.37
C TYR A 654 -110.58 51.09 -8.59
N ARG A 655 -109.62 51.01 -9.54
CA ARG A 655 -109.68 51.78 -10.79
C ARG A 655 -110.93 51.45 -11.60
N GLU A 656 -111.32 50.19 -11.73
CA GLU A 656 -112.57 49.80 -12.42
C GLU A 656 -113.81 50.45 -11.79
N ILE A 657 -113.92 50.44 -10.46
CA ILE A 657 -115.03 51.07 -9.73
C ILE A 657 -115.04 52.58 -9.96
N SER A 658 -113.87 53.21 -9.97
CA SER A 658 -113.71 54.63 -10.26
C SER A 658 -114.12 55.01 -11.69
N TYR A 659 -113.83 54.16 -12.68
CA TYR A 659 -114.33 54.32 -14.05
C TYR A 659 -115.86 54.27 -14.11
N PHE A 660 -116.48 53.29 -13.43
CA PHE A 660 -117.95 53.19 -13.40
C PHE A 660 -118.59 54.41 -12.75
N TYR A 661 -118.04 54.90 -11.63
CA TYR A 661 -118.51 56.11 -10.94
C TYR A 661 -118.60 57.32 -11.88
N ASN A 662 -117.51 57.59 -12.60
CA ASN A 662 -117.43 58.70 -13.53
C ASN A 662 -118.44 58.55 -14.69
N SER A 663 -118.64 57.32 -15.19
CA SER A 663 -119.60 57.06 -16.28
C SER A 663 -121.05 57.37 -15.90
N VAL A 664 -121.43 57.07 -14.66
CA VAL A 664 -122.79 57.30 -14.16
C VAL A 664 -123.00 58.77 -13.80
N SER A 665 -122.01 59.41 -13.19
CA SER A 665 -122.07 60.84 -12.83
C SER A 665 -122.33 61.75 -14.03
N ASN A 666 -121.72 61.44 -15.18
CA ASN A 666 -121.91 62.22 -16.41
C ASN A 666 -123.34 62.13 -16.98
N LYS A 667 -124.09 61.05 -16.73
CA LYS A 667 -125.44 60.84 -17.27
C LYS A 667 -126.53 61.69 -16.59
N ILE A 668 -126.28 62.21 -15.39
CA ILE A 668 -127.26 62.97 -14.59
C ILE A 668 -127.79 64.21 -15.32
N THR A 669 -126.92 64.88 -16.08
CA THR A 669 -127.24 66.16 -16.74
C THR A 669 -128.23 66.04 -17.91
N TYR A 670 -128.49 64.82 -18.40
CA TYR A 670 -129.32 64.57 -19.59
C TYR A 670 -130.68 63.95 -19.29
N LEU A 671 -130.99 63.68 -18.02
CA LEU A 671 -132.25 63.06 -17.59
C LEU A 671 -133.45 63.99 -17.85
N ARG A 672 -134.41 63.53 -18.65
CA ARG A 672 -135.67 64.25 -18.95
C ARG A 672 -136.94 63.45 -18.67
N ASP A 673 -136.81 62.17 -18.33
CA ASP A 673 -137.92 61.27 -18.02
C ASP A 673 -137.81 60.78 -16.55
N PRO A 674 -138.87 60.97 -15.72
CA PRO A 674 -138.89 60.47 -14.35
C PRO A 674 -138.75 58.94 -14.20
N VAL A 675 -139.03 58.13 -15.24
CA VAL A 675 -138.83 56.67 -15.21
C VAL A 675 -137.37 56.30 -15.43
N GLU A 676 -136.67 56.99 -16.34
CA GLU A 676 -135.25 56.77 -16.64
C GLU A 676 -134.35 57.11 -15.43
N ALA A 677 -134.67 58.16 -14.70
CA ALA A 677 -133.98 58.51 -13.45
C ALA A 677 -134.15 57.42 -12.36
N SER A 678 -135.31 56.76 -12.31
CA SER A 678 -135.58 55.67 -11.36
C SER A 678 -134.77 54.41 -11.66
N ASN A 679 -134.55 54.09 -12.93
CA ASN A 679 -133.74 52.94 -13.34
C ASN A 679 -132.27 53.15 -13.00
N LEU A 680 -131.74 54.37 -13.20
CA LEU A 680 -130.34 54.69 -12.91
C LEU A 680 -130.01 54.61 -11.41
N VAL A 681 -130.95 55.01 -10.54
CA VAL A 681 -130.81 54.85 -9.08
C VAL A 681 -130.70 53.38 -8.68
N ASN A 682 -131.55 52.52 -9.26
CA ASN A 682 -131.54 51.08 -9.00
C ASN A 682 -130.25 50.40 -9.49
N ASP A 683 -129.72 50.83 -10.64
CA ASP A 683 -128.46 50.30 -11.19
C ASP A 683 -127.25 50.68 -10.31
N ILE A 684 -127.19 51.91 -9.80
CA ILE A 684 -126.16 52.34 -8.83
C ILE A 684 -126.23 51.48 -7.56
N GLU A 685 -127.43 51.30 -7.01
CA GLU A 685 -127.63 50.56 -5.76
C GLU A 685 -127.23 49.08 -5.92
N LYS A 686 -127.59 48.46 -7.05
CA LYS A 686 -127.16 47.10 -7.38
C LYS A 686 -125.65 46.99 -7.56
N TYR A 687 -125.00 47.98 -8.16
CA TYR A 687 -123.55 47.97 -8.40
C TYR A 687 -122.74 48.12 -7.11
N VAL A 688 -123.13 49.04 -6.23
CA VAL A 688 -122.47 49.26 -4.93
C VAL A 688 -122.60 48.02 -4.04
N VAL A 689 -123.80 47.49 -3.88
CA VAL A 689 -124.06 46.29 -3.05
C VAL A 689 -123.26 45.07 -3.53
N THR A 690 -123.07 44.92 -4.84
CA THR A 690 -122.35 43.77 -5.40
C THR A 690 -120.83 43.87 -5.27
N ARG A 691 -120.26 45.09 -5.22
CA ARG A 691 -118.80 45.32 -5.31
C ARG A 691 -118.14 45.79 -4.02
N GLU A 692 -118.87 46.44 -3.11
CA GLU A 692 -118.28 47.01 -1.88
C GLU A 692 -117.77 45.91 -0.92
N GLY A 693 -118.62 44.94 -0.58
CA GLY A 693 -118.26 43.83 0.34
C GLY A 693 -117.05 43.01 -0.13
N PRO A 694 -117.05 42.46 -1.36
CA PRO A 694 -115.94 41.65 -1.85
C PRO A 694 -114.60 42.40 -1.95
N LEU A 695 -114.62 43.72 -2.19
CA LEU A 695 -113.39 44.52 -2.25
C LEU A 695 -112.85 44.84 -0.86
N LEU A 696 -113.73 45.07 0.12
CA LEU A 696 -113.35 45.24 1.53
C LEU A 696 -112.78 43.95 2.13
N ASP A 697 -113.34 42.78 1.80
CA ASP A 697 -112.80 41.47 2.20
C ASP A 697 -111.39 41.25 1.64
N LYS A 698 -111.13 41.64 0.39
CA LYS A 698 -109.79 41.57 -0.23
C LYS A 698 -108.79 42.52 0.45
N LEU A 699 -109.24 43.71 0.84
CA LEU A 699 -108.45 44.67 1.62
C LEU A 699 -108.12 44.15 3.02
N GLU A 700 -109.08 43.49 3.68
CA GLU A 700 -108.86 42.86 4.98
C GLU A 700 -107.87 41.70 4.88
N GLN A 701 -107.96 40.89 3.82
CA GLN A 701 -106.98 39.84 3.53
C GLN A 701 -105.58 40.40 3.20
N ALA A 702 -105.48 41.56 2.53
CA ALA A 702 -104.22 42.25 2.31
C ALA A 702 -103.64 42.87 3.60
N ALA A 703 -104.50 43.30 4.53
CA ALA A 703 -104.10 43.79 5.85
C ALA A 703 -103.52 42.68 6.73
N GLN A 704 -104.04 41.46 6.62
CA GLN A 704 -103.54 40.28 7.37
C GLN A 704 -102.14 39.83 6.91
N CYS A 705 -101.76 40.12 5.67
CA CYS A 705 -100.44 39.81 5.11
C CYS A 705 -99.55 41.05 4.94
N ALA A 706 -99.81 42.12 5.70
CA ALA A 706 -99.24 43.44 5.40
C ALA A 706 -97.72 43.52 5.61
N HIS A 707 -96.99 43.75 4.51
CA HIS A 707 -95.61 44.21 4.53
C HIS A 707 -95.53 45.73 4.78
N ASP A 708 -96.50 46.50 4.28
CA ASP A 708 -96.64 47.95 4.49
C ASP A 708 -98.08 48.33 4.88
N LEU A 709 -98.27 48.54 6.18
CA LEU A 709 -99.58 48.84 6.78
C LEU A 709 -100.12 50.23 6.36
N ASN A 710 -99.24 51.18 6.02
CA ASN A 710 -99.63 52.52 5.60
C ASN A 710 -100.27 52.50 4.22
N LYS A 711 -99.75 51.65 3.32
CA LYS A 711 -100.28 51.47 1.96
C LYS A 711 -101.64 50.77 1.96
N VAL A 712 -101.85 49.81 2.86
CA VAL A 712 -103.18 49.20 3.06
C VAL A 712 -104.19 50.19 3.63
N SER A 713 -103.77 51.02 4.60
CA SER A 713 -104.65 52.03 5.22
C SER A 713 -105.09 53.12 4.24
N THR A 714 -104.20 53.58 3.36
CA THR A 714 -104.52 54.55 2.30
C THR A 714 -105.54 53.97 1.30
N LEU A 715 -105.29 52.77 0.78
CA LEU A 715 -106.23 52.08 -0.12
C LEU A 715 -107.59 51.81 0.52
N TYR A 716 -107.61 51.46 1.82
CA TYR A 716 -108.85 51.28 2.56
C TYR A 716 -109.68 52.56 2.62
N ASN A 717 -109.03 53.70 2.87
CA ASN A 717 -109.69 55.01 2.87
C ASN A 717 -110.21 55.41 1.48
N ASP A 718 -109.43 55.14 0.43
CA ASP A 718 -109.79 55.45 -0.95
C ASP A 718 -111.00 54.63 -1.43
N VAL A 719 -111.02 53.32 -1.16
CA VAL A 719 -112.16 52.43 -1.45
C VAL A 719 -113.40 52.87 -0.69
N ARG A 720 -113.27 53.24 0.59
CA ARG A 720 -114.41 53.77 1.35
C ARG A 720 -114.93 55.11 0.80
N GLY A 721 -114.03 56.00 0.39
CA GLY A 721 -114.37 57.30 -0.14
C GLY A 721 -115.18 57.21 -1.44
N ILE A 722 -114.84 56.27 -2.33
CA ILE A 722 -115.52 56.15 -3.62
C ILE A 722 -116.94 55.60 -3.50
N PHE A 723 -117.18 54.65 -2.60
CA PHE A 723 -118.53 54.14 -2.34
C PHE A 723 -119.42 55.17 -1.65
N GLN A 724 -118.87 56.02 -0.77
CA GLN A 724 -119.60 57.17 -0.23
C GLN A 724 -120.00 58.18 -1.33
N ALA A 725 -119.13 58.39 -2.32
CA ALA A 725 -119.42 59.27 -3.45
C ALA A 725 -120.59 58.75 -4.31
N PHE A 726 -120.71 57.43 -4.50
CA PHE A 726 -121.87 56.81 -5.17
C PHE A 726 -123.19 57.06 -4.41
N MET A 727 -123.18 57.02 -3.08
CA MET A 727 -124.38 57.26 -2.26
C MET A 727 -124.86 58.71 -2.39
N LYS A 728 -123.94 59.66 -2.48
CA LYS A 728 -124.27 61.07 -2.76
C LYS A 728 -124.85 61.25 -4.16
N LEU A 729 -124.23 60.60 -5.15
CA LEU A 729 -124.67 60.64 -6.54
C LEU A 729 -126.10 60.12 -6.72
N ARG A 730 -126.46 59.06 -5.99
CA ARG A 730 -127.83 58.54 -5.91
C ARG A 730 -128.83 59.59 -5.41
N SER A 731 -128.48 60.30 -4.34
CA SER A 731 -129.33 61.36 -3.75
C SER A 731 -129.59 62.50 -4.74
N ASP A 732 -128.58 62.89 -5.51
CA ASP A 732 -128.70 63.98 -6.49
C ASP A 732 -129.65 63.60 -7.64
N ILE A 733 -129.65 62.34 -8.09
CA ILE A 733 -130.56 61.83 -9.12
C ILE A 733 -132.01 61.80 -8.62
N SER A 734 -132.25 61.43 -7.35
CA SER A 734 -133.59 61.46 -6.75
C SER A 734 -134.19 62.87 -6.67
N VAL A 735 -133.37 63.92 -6.50
CA VAL A 735 -133.85 65.31 -6.50
C VAL A 735 -134.30 65.76 -7.90
N VAL A 736 -133.60 65.32 -8.95
CA VAL A 736 -133.99 65.59 -10.35
C VAL A 736 -135.32 64.91 -10.69
N GLN A 737 -135.54 63.70 -10.17
CA GLN A 737 -136.79 62.94 -10.31
C GLN A 737 -138.01 63.68 -9.73
N GLU A 738 -137.86 64.34 -8.58
CA GLU A 738 -138.96 65.05 -7.91
C GLU A 738 -139.39 66.33 -8.64
N ARG A 739 -138.44 67.03 -9.30
CA ARG A 739 -138.75 68.23 -10.10
C ARG A 739 -139.62 67.92 -11.31
N LEU A 740 -139.35 66.81 -12.01
CA LEU A 740 -140.06 66.44 -13.24
C LEU A 740 -141.55 66.10 -13.02
N LYS A 741 -141.95 65.70 -11.79
CA LYS A 741 -143.36 65.37 -11.45
C LYS A 741 -144.27 66.58 -11.16
N ASN A 742 -143.71 67.77 -10.91
CA ASN A 742 -144.50 68.95 -10.52
C ASN A 742 -144.98 69.80 -11.71
N GLU A 743 -144.36 69.68 -12.89
CA GLU A 743 -144.75 70.43 -14.09
C GLU A 743 -146.02 69.90 -14.78
N GLU A 744 -146.37 68.62 -14.60
CA GLU A 744 -147.55 67.99 -15.23
C GLU A 744 -148.90 68.48 -14.67
N ARG A 745 -148.99 68.83 -13.39
CA ARG A 745 -150.26 69.16 -12.69
C ARG A 745 -150.88 70.52 -13.06
N LEU A 746 -150.16 71.41 -13.72
CA LEU A 746 -150.64 72.77 -14.03
C LEU A 746 -151.40 72.89 -15.36
N ARG A 747 -151.33 71.86 -16.22
CA ARG A 747 -151.92 71.87 -17.58
C ARG A 747 -153.42 71.52 -17.61
N GLU A 748 -153.92 70.75 -16.65
CA GLU A 748 -155.29 70.18 -16.67
C GLU A 748 -156.43 71.17 -16.32
N GLN A 749 -156.14 72.38 -15.82
CA GLN A 749 -157.16 73.32 -15.33
C GLN A 749 -157.68 74.32 -16.39
N ARG A 750 -157.06 74.39 -17.58
CA ARG A 750 -157.43 75.33 -18.66
C ARG A 750 -158.33 74.74 -19.75
N GLU A 751 -158.61 73.44 -19.72
CA GLU A 751 -159.20 72.71 -20.86
C GLU A 751 -160.70 72.42 -20.74
N LYS A 752 -161.35 72.79 -19.62
CA LYS A 752 -162.76 72.48 -19.32
C LYS A 752 -163.82 73.48 -19.82
N GLU A 753 -163.45 74.61 -20.43
CA GLU A 753 -164.41 75.68 -20.80
C GLU A 753 -164.61 75.90 -22.32
N ALA A 754 -164.00 75.11 -23.21
CA ALA A 754 -163.86 75.54 -24.60
C ALA A 754 -164.79 74.95 -25.68
N ARG A 755 -164.92 73.63 -25.97
CA ARG A 755 -165.44 73.25 -27.31
C ARG A 755 -166.34 72.02 -27.45
N GLU A 756 -167.48 72.09 -26.75
CA GLU A 756 -168.76 71.46 -27.12
C GLU A 756 -169.45 72.15 -28.33
N GLN A 757 -168.76 73.02 -29.10
CA GLN A 757 -169.39 73.89 -30.12
C GLN A 757 -168.79 73.79 -31.54
N GLU A 758 -167.92 72.81 -31.82
CA GLU A 758 -167.30 72.58 -33.14
C GLU A 758 -167.65 71.21 -33.76
N GLU A 759 -168.88 70.77 -33.50
CA GLU A 759 -169.57 69.78 -34.33
C GLU A 759 -169.84 70.32 -35.75
N ARG A 760 -169.85 69.41 -36.72
CA ARG A 760 -170.87 69.30 -37.80
C ARG A 760 -170.78 70.02 -39.14
N GLU A 761 -169.78 70.84 -39.51
CA GLU A 761 -169.90 71.55 -40.81
C GLU A 761 -168.65 71.73 -41.68
N ARG A 762 -167.85 70.68 -41.90
CA ARG A 762 -167.02 70.63 -43.14
C ARG A 762 -166.68 69.23 -43.65
N ALA A 763 -167.68 68.35 -43.63
CA ALA A 763 -167.73 67.22 -44.54
C ALA A 763 -168.29 67.67 -45.91
N ALA A 764 -167.74 67.09 -46.98
CA ALA A 764 -168.41 66.85 -48.27
C ALA A 764 -168.45 67.93 -49.36
N ARG A 765 -167.28 68.42 -49.80
CA ARG A 765 -166.90 68.62 -51.22
C ARG A 765 -165.37 68.59 -51.33
N GLU A 766 -164.68 67.83 -52.18
CA GLU A 766 -164.96 66.97 -53.34
C GLU A 766 -163.70 66.08 -53.50
N ALA A 767 -163.70 64.75 -53.66
CA ALA A 767 -164.46 63.87 -54.53
C ALA A 767 -164.12 63.98 -56.04
N GLU A 768 -162.86 63.70 -56.42
CA GLU A 768 -162.54 63.06 -57.71
C GLU A 768 -161.19 62.29 -57.67
N ALA A 769 -161.08 61.27 -56.81
CA ALA A 769 -160.09 60.20 -56.97
C ALA A 769 -160.48 58.92 -56.21
N LYS A 770 -161.75 58.54 -56.27
CA LYS A 770 -162.14 57.15 -56.09
C LYS A 770 -161.67 56.34 -57.31
N GLU A 771 -161.42 55.06 -57.07
CA GLU A 771 -161.46 53.95 -58.04
C GLU A 771 -160.13 53.44 -58.62
N ARG A 772 -159.37 52.72 -57.77
CA ARG A 772 -159.09 51.27 -57.93
C ARG A 772 -158.27 50.81 -56.73
N ALA A 773 -158.93 50.37 -55.65
CA ALA A 773 -159.29 48.96 -55.39
C ALA A 773 -158.05 48.10 -55.09
N ALA A 774 -157.81 47.67 -53.85
CA ALA A 774 -158.56 46.64 -53.12
C ALA A 774 -158.38 45.19 -53.63
N ARG A 775 -157.20 44.80 -54.12
CA ARG A 775 -156.79 43.37 -54.15
C ARG A 775 -155.28 43.23 -54.01
N GLU A 776 -154.79 42.93 -52.80
CA GLU A 776 -153.63 42.04 -52.58
C GLU A 776 -153.34 41.82 -51.09
N SER A 777 -154.35 41.29 -50.39
CA SER A 777 -154.22 40.71 -49.05
C SER A 777 -153.72 39.25 -49.11
N ALA A 778 -152.76 38.92 -49.98
CA ALA A 778 -152.28 37.54 -50.18
C ALA A 778 -150.76 37.34 -49.97
N GLU A 779 -149.94 38.39 -50.00
CA GLU A 779 -148.48 38.26 -49.84
C GLU A 779 -148.01 38.32 -48.37
N ARG A 780 -148.83 37.79 -47.44
CA ARG A 780 -148.47 37.62 -46.01
C ARG A 780 -147.91 36.23 -45.68
N GLU A 781 -147.70 35.33 -46.67
CA GLU A 781 -147.34 33.94 -46.35
C GLU A 781 -146.03 33.42 -46.98
N ARG A 782 -145.30 34.19 -47.81
CA ARG A 782 -144.22 33.59 -48.60
C ARG A 782 -142.77 33.82 -48.20
N VAL A 783 -142.39 34.87 -47.46
CA VAL A 783 -140.95 35.17 -47.28
C VAL A 783 -140.52 35.34 -45.83
N ALA A 784 -141.10 34.48 -45.00
CA ALA A 784 -140.41 33.76 -43.93
C ALA A 784 -139.16 32.95 -44.40
N ARG A 785 -138.53 33.31 -45.54
CA ARG A 785 -137.32 32.70 -46.13
C ARG A 785 -136.10 33.63 -46.17
N GLU A 786 -136.24 34.92 -45.89
CA GLU A 786 -135.09 35.85 -45.96
C GLU A 786 -134.33 36.00 -44.64
N LEU A 787 -134.74 35.26 -43.60
CA LEU A 787 -133.96 34.99 -42.39
C LEU A 787 -132.70 34.15 -42.67
N ALA A 788 -132.52 33.60 -43.87
CA ALA A 788 -131.32 32.86 -44.27
C ALA A 788 -130.18 33.74 -44.84
N ALA A 789 -130.45 34.99 -45.22
CA ALA A 789 -129.43 35.87 -45.82
C ALA A 789 -128.58 36.62 -44.77
N ARG A 790 -128.99 36.62 -43.49
CA ARG A 790 -128.23 37.19 -42.36
C ARG A 790 -127.02 36.35 -41.95
N GLU A 791 -126.82 35.15 -42.49
CA GLU A 791 -125.69 34.27 -42.19
C GLU A 791 -124.48 34.44 -43.12
N GLN A 792 -124.66 35.00 -44.33
CA GLN A 792 -123.57 35.16 -45.32
C GLN A 792 -122.75 36.45 -45.15
N ALA A 793 -123.34 37.51 -44.58
CA ALA A 793 -122.64 38.79 -44.39
C ALA A 793 -121.61 38.77 -43.24
N LEU A 794 -121.71 37.82 -42.30
CA LEU A 794 -120.72 37.61 -41.22
C LEU A 794 -119.44 36.92 -41.71
N ARG A 795 -119.44 36.27 -42.90
CA ARG A 795 -118.25 35.61 -43.46
C ARG A 795 -117.30 36.54 -44.21
N GLU A 796 -117.74 37.75 -44.60
CA GLU A 796 -116.88 38.70 -45.33
C GLU A 796 -116.05 39.62 -44.41
N GLU A 797 -116.46 39.83 -43.15
CA GLU A 797 -115.62 40.52 -42.16
C GLU A 797 -114.49 39.64 -41.62
N GLU A 798 -114.71 38.32 -41.48
CA GLU A 798 -113.65 37.36 -41.11
C GLU A 798 -112.52 37.29 -42.16
N ALA A 799 -112.84 37.50 -43.44
CA ALA A 799 -111.86 37.49 -44.54
C ALA A 799 -110.90 38.69 -44.50
N ARG A 800 -111.29 39.84 -43.92
CA ARG A 800 -110.41 41.02 -43.78
C ARG A 800 -109.51 40.95 -42.54
N LEU A 801 -109.89 40.18 -41.51
CA LEU A 801 -109.05 39.91 -40.33
C LEU A 801 -107.99 38.82 -40.58
N LEU A 802 -108.20 37.92 -41.54
CA LEU A 802 -107.21 36.92 -41.97
C LEU A 802 -106.03 37.53 -42.75
N ALA A 803 -106.24 38.62 -43.51
CA ALA A 803 -105.18 39.29 -44.28
C ALA A 803 -104.15 40.04 -43.40
N ILE A 804 -104.53 40.49 -42.21
CA ILE A 804 -103.60 41.13 -41.25
C ILE A 804 -102.85 40.08 -40.41
N ARG A 805 -103.47 38.91 -40.17
CA ARG A 805 -102.80 37.76 -39.51
C ARG A 805 -101.75 37.08 -40.40
N GLU A 806 -101.90 37.11 -41.72
CA GLU A 806 -100.93 36.50 -42.65
C GLU A 806 -99.62 37.32 -42.76
N GLN A 807 -99.67 38.62 -42.48
CA GLN A 807 -98.48 39.48 -42.47
C GLN A 807 -97.69 39.39 -41.14
N ALA A 808 -98.37 39.13 -40.02
CA ALA A 808 -97.74 38.85 -38.72
C ALA A 808 -97.14 37.42 -38.64
N ALA A 809 -97.72 36.45 -39.35
CA ALA A 809 -97.20 35.07 -39.40
C ALA A 809 -95.85 34.95 -40.15
N ARG A 810 -95.58 35.82 -41.14
CA ARG A 810 -94.29 35.85 -41.86
C ARG A 810 -93.14 36.46 -41.02
N GLU A 811 -93.45 37.35 -40.09
CA GLU A 811 -92.48 37.93 -39.16
C GLU A 811 -92.11 36.98 -38.01
N GLN A 812 -93.06 36.14 -37.58
CA GLN A 812 -92.83 35.12 -36.55
C GLN A 812 -92.05 33.91 -37.09
N ALA A 813 -92.27 33.53 -38.37
CA ALA A 813 -91.49 32.50 -39.05
C ALA A 813 -90.01 32.90 -39.25
N ALA A 814 -89.72 34.20 -39.46
CA ALA A 814 -88.35 34.70 -39.59
C ALA A 814 -87.59 34.75 -38.24
N ARG A 815 -88.28 34.98 -37.12
CA ARG A 815 -87.69 34.93 -35.77
C ARG A 815 -87.48 33.51 -35.26
N GLU A 816 -88.35 32.56 -35.62
CA GLU A 816 -88.15 31.14 -35.30
C GLU A 816 -87.00 30.50 -36.10
N GLN A 817 -86.72 30.98 -37.32
CA GLN A 817 -85.57 30.52 -38.11
C GLN A 817 -84.23 31.04 -37.55
N ALA A 818 -84.20 32.28 -37.03
CA ALA A 818 -83.03 32.84 -36.35
C ALA A 818 -82.76 32.19 -34.97
N ALA A 819 -83.80 31.86 -34.20
CA ALA A 819 -83.65 31.14 -32.94
C ALA A 819 -83.17 29.69 -33.13
N ARG A 820 -83.62 28.99 -34.19
CA ARG A 820 -83.13 27.65 -34.54
C ARG A 820 -81.69 27.65 -35.05
N GLU A 821 -81.23 28.70 -35.73
CA GLU A 821 -79.82 28.83 -36.12
C GLU A 821 -78.89 29.16 -34.93
N GLU A 822 -79.35 29.93 -33.94
CA GLU A 822 -78.58 30.24 -32.73
C GLU A 822 -78.52 29.05 -31.76
N GLU A 823 -79.62 28.29 -31.63
CA GLU A 823 -79.66 27.06 -30.84
C GLU A 823 -78.86 25.92 -31.51
N ALA A 824 -78.88 25.81 -32.84
CA ALA A 824 -78.01 24.90 -33.60
C ALA A 824 -76.51 25.29 -33.52
N ARG A 825 -76.19 26.59 -33.46
CA ARG A 825 -74.81 27.06 -33.20
C ARG A 825 -74.35 26.76 -31.78
N LEU A 826 -75.21 26.89 -30.78
CA LEU A 826 -74.90 26.54 -29.39
C LEU A 826 -74.80 25.02 -29.18
N GLN A 827 -75.59 24.21 -29.90
CA GLN A 827 -75.46 22.76 -29.94
C GLN A 827 -74.17 22.33 -30.64
N ALA A 828 -73.83 22.93 -31.79
CA ALA A 828 -72.57 22.65 -32.48
C ALA A 828 -71.34 23.07 -31.65
N LEU A 829 -71.40 24.17 -30.90
CA LEU A 829 -70.30 24.58 -30.01
C LEU A 829 -70.17 23.66 -28.79
N ARG A 830 -71.27 23.14 -28.25
CA ARG A 830 -71.26 22.16 -27.15
C ARG A 830 -70.79 20.78 -27.62
N GLU A 831 -71.19 20.34 -28.81
CA GLU A 831 -70.67 19.11 -29.43
C GLU A 831 -69.19 19.22 -29.79
N GLN A 832 -68.74 20.39 -30.24
CA GLN A 832 -67.32 20.64 -30.54
C GLN A 832 -66.48 20.74 -29.26
N ALA A 833 -66.99 21.35 -28.20
CA ALA A 833 -66.36 21.35 -26.89
C ALA A 833 -66.30 19.95 -26.26
N GLN A 834 -67.36 19.13 -26.40
CA GLN A 834 -67.33 17.73 -25.95
C GLN A 834 -66.37 16.87 -26.77
N ARG A 835 -66.28 17.07 -28.10
CA ARG A 835 -65.29 16.38 -28.93
C ARG A 835 -63.85 16.79 -28.62
N ASP A 836 -63.60 18.06 -28.31
CA ASP A 836 -62.28 18.53 -27.91
C ASP A 836 -61.89 18.05 -26.49
N GLU A 837 -62.86 17.91 -25.59
CA GLU A 837 -62.64 17.35 -24.25
C GLU A 837 -62.45 15.81 -24.30
N GLU A 838 -63.22 15.09 -25.13
CA GLU A 838 -62.99 13.66 -25.42
C GLU A 838 -61.66 13.41 -26.13
N ALA A 839 -61.26 14.27 -27.09
CA ALA A 839 -59.97 14.19 -27.75
C ALA A 839 -58.81 14.49 -26.79
N ARG A 840 -58.97 15.43 -25.85
CA ARG A 840 -57.98 15.68 -24.78
C ARG A 840 -57.88 14.53 -23.79
N LEU A 841 -59.01 13.92 -23.39
CA LEU A 841 -59.04 12.74 -22.52
C LEU A 841 -58.48 11.50 -23.22
N GLN A 842 -58.72 11.32 -24.51
CA GLN A 842 -58.08 10.27 -25.32
C GLN A 842 -56.58 10.52 -25.46
N ALA A 843 -56.14 11.75 -25.75
CA ALA A 843 -54.72 12.09 -25.83
C ALA A 843 -53.99 11.88 -24.50
N LEU A 844 -54.60 12.24 -23.37
CA LEU A 844 -54.05 11.99 -22.02
C LEU A 844 -54.01 10.49 -21.69
N ARG A 845 -55.03 9.71 -22.08
CA ARG A 845 -55.03 8.25 -21.91
C ARG A 845 -54.01 7.55 -22.80
N GLU A 846 -53.81 8.05 -24.02
CA GLU A 846 -52.81 7.52 -24.96
C GLU A 846 -51.39 7.89 -24.53
N GLN A 847 -51.20 9.09 -23.96
CA GLN A 847 -49.93 9.52 -23.38
C GLN A 847 -49.59 8.76 -22.09
N ALA A 848 -50.57 8.56 -21.20
CA ALA A 848 -50.42 7.70 -20.03
C ALA A 848 -50.13 6.24 -20.42
N ARG A 849 -50.80 5.71 -21.45
CA ARG A 849 -50.54 4.36 -21.96
C ARG A 849 -49.16 4.25 -22.59
N ARG A 850 -48.68 5.26 -23.34
CA ARG A 850 -47.31 5.28 -23.89
C ARG A 850 -46.23 5.42 -22.80
N GLU A 851 -46.49 6.19 -21.75
CA GLU A 851 -45.59 6.26 -20.59
C GLU A 851 -45.56 4.95 -19.79
N GLU A 852 -46.70 4.27 -19.66
CA GLU A 852 -46.77 2.96 -18.99
C GLU A 852 -46.13 1.85 -19.85
N GLU A 853 -46.33 1.85 -21.17
CA GLU A 853 -45.63 0.96 -22.12
C GLU A 853 -44.12 1.22 -22.10
N ALA A 854 -43.68 2.49 -22.11
CA ALA A 854 -42.27 2.85 -22.03
C ALA A 854 -41.64 2.48 -20.68
N ARG A 855 -42.39 2.58 -19.57
CA ARG A 855 -41.95 2.10 -18.24
C ARG A 855 -41.83 0.58 -18.20
N LEU A 856 -42.80 -0.15 -18.74
CA LEU A 856 -42.75 -1.61 -18.84
C LEU A 856 -41.62 -2.08 -19.75
N GLU A 857 -41.34 -1.36 -20.84
CA GLU A 857 -40.27 -1.68 -21.77
C GLU A 857 -38.88 -1.35 -21.18
N ALA A 858 -38.77 -0.26 -20.42
CA ALA A 858 -37.58 0.06 -19.63
C ALA A 858 -37.32 -1.00 -18.53
N LEU A 859 -38.37 -1.45 -17.83
CA LEU A 859 -38.26 -2.49 -16.81
C LEU A 859 -37.84 -3.84 -17.42
N ARG A 860 -38.38 -4.19 -18.61
CA ARG A 860 -37.95 -5.38 -19.36
C ARG A 860 -36.52 -5.29 -19.87
N GLN A 861 -36.06 -4.10 -20.31
CA GLN A 861 -34.68 -3.89 -20.71
C GLN A 861 -33.72 -3.96 -19.51
N GLU A 862 -34.14 -3.48 -18.35
CA GLU A 862 -33.36 -3.56 -17.11
C GLU A 862 -33.31 -5.00 -16.56
N GLU A 863 -34.42 -5.75 -16.60
CA GLU A 863 -34.43 -7.19 -16.30
C GLU A 863 -33.58 -8.00 -17.28
N ALA A 864 -33.64 -7.70 -18.57
CA ALA A 864 -32.79 -8.35 -19.58
C ALA A 864 -31.30 -8.02 -19.36
N ARG A 865 -30.96 -6.78 -18.98
CA ARG A 865 -29.59 -6.40 -18.61
C ARG A 865 -29.12 -7.11 -17.33
N LEU A 866 -29.98 -7.23 -16.32
CA LEU A 866 -29.69 -7.96 -15.09
C LEU A 866 -29.54 -9.46 -15.34
N GLN A 867 -30.32 -10.06 -16.25
CA GLN A 867 -30.14 -11.46 -16.66
C GLN A 867 -28.84 -11.68 -17.41
N VAL A 868 -28.49 -10.80 -18.37
CA VAL A 868 -27.21 -10.89 -19.09
C VAL A 868 -26.04 -10.71 -18.12
N LEU A 869 -26.13 -9.78 -17.17
CA LEU A 869 -25.10 -9.58 -16.15
C LEU A 869 -24.98 -10.80 -15.24
N ARG A 870 -26.10 -11.42 -14.84
CA ARG A 870 -26.10 -12.66 -14.03
C ARG A 870 -25.57 -13.88 -14.80
N GLU A 871 -25.80 -13.96 -16.10
CA GLU A 871 -25.18 -14.99 -16.95
C GLU A 871 -23.69 -14.73 -17.19
N GLN A 872 -23.28 -13.47 -17.32
CA GLN A 872 -21.87 -13.09 -17.43
C GLN A 872 -21.13 -13.41 -16.12
N THR A 873 -21.69 -13.06 -14.96
CA THR A 873 -21.07 -13.38 -13.68
C THR A 873 -20.99 -14.88 -13.44
N LYS A 874 -22.03 -15.66 -13.81
CA LYS A 874 -21.97 -17.13 -13.78
C LYS A 874 -20.91 -17.70 -14.71
N ARG A 875 -20.79 -17.18 -15.94
CA ARG A 875 -19.76 -17.64 -16.89
C ARG A 875 -18.36 -17.27 -16.44
N GLU A 876 -18.17 -16.12 -15.82
CA GLU A 876 -16.90 -15.70 -15.24
C GLU A 876 -16.53 -16.52 -14.00
N GLU A 877 -17.50 -16.84 -13.12
CA GLU A 877 -17.28 -17.74 -11.99
C GLU A 877 -16.97 -19.17 -12.45
N GLU A 878 -17.69 -19.70 -13.45
CA GLU A 878 -17.42 -21.01 -14.04
C GLU A 878 -16.05 -21.05 -14.72
N ALA A 879 -15.68 -20.01 -15.47
CA ALA A 879 -14.36 -19.88 -16.08
C ALA A 879 -13.24 -19.77 -15.03
N ARG A 880 -13.46 -19.04 -13.94
CA ARG A 880 -12.51 -18.97 -12.81
C ARG A 880 -12.37 -20.32 -12.12
N LEU A 881 -13.47 -21.02 -11.87
CA LEU A 881 -13.46 -22.34 -11.23
C LEU A 881 -12.77 -23.38 -12.12
N GLN A 882 -12.96 -23.29 -13.45
CA GLN A 882 -12.30 -24.15 -14.42
C GLN A 882 -10.80 -23.85 -14.54
N ALA A 883 -10.40 -22.57 -14.54
CA ALA A 883 -9.00 -22.17 -14.50
C ALA A 883 -8.30 -22.66 -13.22
N LEU A 884 -8.99 -22.58 -12.07
CA LEU A 884 -8.47 -23.09 -10.79
C LEU A 884 -8.31 -24.61 -10.80
N ARG A 885 -9.25 -25.34 -11.42
CA ARG A 885 -9.15 -26.80 -11.60
C ARG A 885 -8.04 -27.20 -12.56
N GLU A 886 -7.85 -26.47 -13.66
CA GLU A 886 -6.74 -26.69 -14.58
C GLU A 886 -5.38 -26.37 -13.95
N GLN A 887 -5.30 -25.32 -13.14
CA GLN A 887 -4.08 -24.96 -12.42
C GLN A 887 -3.74 -26.01 -11.35
N ALA A 888 -4.74 -26.48 -10.60
CA ALA A 888 -4.57 -27.58 -9.65
C ALA A 888 -4.14 -28.88 -10.34
N ALA A 889 -4.72 -29.21 -11.50
CA ALA A 889 -4.33 -30.38 -12.29
C ALA A 889 -2.90 -30.26 -12.85
N ARG A 890 -2.47 -29.08 -13.30
CA ARG A 890 -1.09 -28.83 -13.75
C ARG A 890 -0.08 -28.92 -12.60
N GLU A 891 -0.43 -28.43 -11.42
CA GLU A 891 0.42 -28.56 -10.23
C GLU A 891 0.53 -30.03 -9.78
N GLU A 892 -0.56 -30.79 -9.84
CA GLU A 892 -0.55 -32.22 -9.52
C GLU A 892 0.26 -33.02 -10.55
N GLU A 893 0.13 -32.70 -11.84
CA GLU A 893 0.91 -33.32 -12.92
C GLU A 893 2.40 -32.97 -12.82
N ALA A 894 2.74 -31.73 -12.48
CA ALA A 894 4.12 -31.31 -12.21
C ALA A 894 4.70 -32.01 -10.97
N ARG A 895 3.92 -32.20 -9.90
CA ARG A 895 4.33 -32.99 -8.73
C ARG A 895 4.57 -34.45 -9.07
N LEU A 896 3.71 -35.06 -9.90
CA LEU A 896 3.87 -36.42 -10.39
C LEU A 896 5.10 -36.57 -11.30
N GLN A 897 5.40 -35.58 -12.15
CA GLN A 897 6.62 -35.56 -12.96
C GLN A 897 7.87 -35.44 -12.09
N ALA A 898 7.87 -34.55 -11.08
CA ALA A 898 8.98 -34.41 -10.15
C ALA A 898 9.24 -35.70 -9.37
N LEU A 899 8.18 -36.39 -8.91
CA LEU A 899 8.28 -37.69 -8.26
C LEU A 899 8.83 -38.78 -9.19
N ARG A 900 8.40 -38.81 -10.46
CA ARG A 900 8.93 -39.76 -11.46
C ARG A 900 10.40 -39.49 -11.78
N GLU A 901 10.80 -38.22 -11.86
CA GLU A 901 12.19 -37.84 -12.11
C GLU A 901 13.08 -38.16 -10.92
N GLN A 902 12.59 -37.95 -9.69
CA GLN A 902 13.28 -38.36 -8.47
C GLN A 902 13.44 -39.88 -8.40
N ALA A 903 12.39 -40.64 -8.70
CA ALA A 903 12.47 -42.11 -8.77
C ALA A 903 13.47 -42.59 -9.84
N ARG A 904 13.52 -41.93 -11.00
CA ARG A 904 14.48 -42.26 -12.06
C ARG A 904 15.93 -41.95 -11.65
N ARG A 905 16.17 -40.83 -10.95
CA ARG A 905 17.50 -40.49 -10.41
C ARG A 905 17.94 -41.47 -9.32
N GLU A 906 17.02 -41.92 -8.47
CA GLU A 906 17.29 -42.97 -7.48
C GLU A 906 17.59 -44.33 -8.14
N GLU A 907 16.90 -44.67 -9.22
CA GLU A 907 17.15 -45.89 -9.98
C GLU A 907 18.49 -45.84 -10.76
N GLU A 908 18.81 -44.70 -11.39
CA GLU A 908 20.12 -44.45 -12.01
C GLU A 908 21.26 -44.53 -10.98
N ALA A 909 21.08 -43.94 -9.79
CA ALA A 909 22.04 -44.04 -8.70
C ALA A 909 22.21 -45.48 -8.20
N ARG A 910 21.12 -46.25 -8.08
CA ARG A 910 21.18 -47.68 -7.71
C ARG A 910 21.92 -48.52 -8.76
N LEU A 911 21.67 -48.26 -10.04
CA LEU A 911 22.38 -48.92 -11.14
C LEU A 911 23.87 -48.55 -11.17
N GLU A 912 24.21 -47.31 -10.84
CA GLU A 912 25.60 -46.87 -10.72
C GLU A 912 26.29 -47.51 -9.51
N THR A 913 25.60 -47.69 -8.39
CA THR A 913 26.13 -48.44 -7.25
C THR A 913 26.32 -49.93 -7.57
N LEU A 914 25.38 -50.55 -8.29
CA LEU A 914 25.51 -51.94 -8.76
C LEU A 914 26.67 -52.11 -9.74
N ARG A 915 26.88 -51.17 -10.67
CA ARG A 915 28.04 -51.17 -11.58
C ARG A 915 29.36 -50.99 -10.84
N LYS A 916 29.39 -50.17 -9.78
CA LYS A 916 30.57 -49.99 -8.91
C LYS A 916 30.84 -51.23 -8.05
N GLU A 917 29.81 -51.97 -7.63
CA GLU A 917 29.97 -53.27 -6.95
C GLU A 917 30.41 -54.38 -7.91
N GLU A 918 29.87 -54.46 -9.13
CA GLU A 918 30.32 -55.42 -10.15
C GLU A 918 31.79 -55.16 -10.56
N ALA A 919 32.19 -53.89 -10.72
CA ALA A 919 33.58 -53.53 -10.99
C ALA A 919 34.53 -53.84 -9.81
N ARG A 920 34.01 -53.92 -8.58
CA ARG A 920 34.75 -54.35 -7.38
C ARG A 920 34.86 -55.86 -7.22
N LEU A 921 33.96 -56.63 -7.84
CA LEU A 921 34.00 -58.10 -7.83
C LEU A 921 34.84 -58.69 -8.98
N GLN A 922 35.25 -57.86 -9.95
CA GLN A 922 36.11 -58.26 -11.08
C GLN A 922 37.57 -57.78 -10.97
N ALA A 923 37.93 -57.09 -9.88
CA ALA A 923 39.30 -56.77 -9.49
C ALA A 923 39.69 -57.58 -8.25
#